data_AF-A0A948DCX4-F1
#
_entry.id   AF-A0A948DCX4-F1
#
_cell.length_a   1.000
_cell.length_b   1.000
_cell.length_c   1.000
_cell.angle_alpha   90.00
_cell.angle_beta   90.00
_cell.angle_gamma   90.00
#
_symmetry.space_group_name_H-M   'P 1'
#
loop_
_entity.id
_entity.type
_entity.pdbx_description
1 polymer ?
#
loop_
_entity_poly.entity_id
_entity_poly.type
_entity_poly.pdbx_seq_one_letter_code
_entity_poly.pdbx_strand_id
1 'polypeptide(L)'
;MARTHWKKTLVSIAALALTLVMFTGPLGGAAPRATAADGVKDFTILHTNDEHSELIPYNLAMDYPGSPTMGGFSRLAKTINDVKAAKAAAGEPVLTLGAGDWAQGTLFSWLETNASPELTLMQQMGYDAVTIGNHDVELGPGYLAAELFAAQANGVNLPLLSANITFSGYPPNPASPDFPLYGFWSATDRQRSDLFIQPYTIRTLPNGLKVGIFGLLGVEAETVAPGMAPLTFGNVPDDESASFSARVAKAREMVTILRDTEHCDVVVALSHMGTYEEELLSALIDNIDVIVGGHSHDLNYPPIIWGRGRTIIVQAGAYAEYLGQLELQYDPSVTDGPKVTVRGADAIRMDQNVGNNPAVDAVIGNYMAGLNAQLGFDCLAKYAETDLFGDGGFHLTDMPPLSESNVGDLITDTYRGAVNQVDPASPVDFAIEANGVIRAGVPKGATGIYSFYDLYRALPLGGSPYDFTTPGYPLVAFYLFGAEIEGVMNQLLDLGLNDFFVQASGLKYTYDPNGPAGGKLMSVSVDNGSGVYGPIQPGTLYKLAANYYVGAFLGMFGLFPRDQSGAQHTPPTYPDPMKDFIVHPAPGVELKCWQALTGGVAAMPDLDGDGLANMPATYFPPQGRITALNTASFFAEGTCRPGFDPYIAMANTGGEDATVKVTYMLGDGTGKTQDLTVPAGSRATVHPPDVLGTGDDPAHDFSAKVECTNGQQVISERPTYFDYDGSRPGGHDAMGESVPGTLFYFAEGTCRPDFEPYLAIQNTADSDARVTVTYMKGDASTLTQKITVPAQSRYTIAVKSKLGEGDDAAHDFSAKVECTSGQGIVAERPMYFDYLGRSGGSDVMGATSTTTTAYFAEGTCRPDYDPYIAIANMSSGDASVKVTYLLGDGTQRTQDITIPQNSRGTVHPTDVIGVGDSAAFDFSATVESLNGAAIVAERPIYFNHNMALSGGHDVMGAGVPSLSYFFAEGTCRPGFDPFIAVANVSSADAVVRVTYLLGDGTSRTQDMIIPARSRATVHPPDVLGTGDDAAHDFSATVECTNGMAIVAERPIYFDYRGLKGGTCVLGH
;
A
#
# COMPACT_ATOMS: atom_id res chain seq x y z
N MET A 1 -25.90 3.82 -10.02
CA MET A 1 -25.54 2.86 -11.10
C MET A 1 -24.03 2.98 -11.29
N ALA A 2 -23.27 2.23 -10.51
CA ALA A 2 -22.66 0.95 -10.92
C ALA A 2 -21.55 1.14 -11.97
N ARG A 3 -20.41 1.71 -11.55
CA ARG A 3 -19.18 1.84 -12.34
C ARG A 3 -18.24 0.66 -12.05
N THR A 4 -18.65 -0.54 -12.47
CA THR A 4 -17.82 -1.76 -12.50
C THR A 4 -17.43 -2.16 -13.93
N HIS A 5 -17.37 -1.18 -14.85
CA HIS A 5 -16.97 -1.41 -16.25
C HIS A 5 -15.54 -0.98 -16.61
N TRP A 6 -14.82 -0.31 -15.71
CA TRP A 6 -13.49 0.27 -15.88
C TRP A 6 -12.41 -0.72 -16.37
N LYS A 7 -12.47 -2.00 -15.97
CA LYS A 7 -11.50 -3.02 -16.41
C LYS A 7 -11.94 -3.88 -17.63
N LYS A 8 -13.25 -3.93 -17.95
CA LYS A 8 -13.78 -4.90 -18.95
C LYS A 8 -14.09 -4.30 -20.32
N THR A 9 -14.38 -3.00 -20.42
CA THR A 9 -14.94 -2.45 -21.67
C THR A 9 -13.86 -2.01 -22.68
N LEU A 10 -12.70 -1.51 -22.24
CA LEU A 10 -11.63 -1.04 -23.15
C LEU A 10 -10.81 -2.19 -23.78
N VAL A 11 -10.77 -3.36 -23.14
CA VAL A 11 -10.15 -4.58 -23.70
C VAL A 11 -10.82 -4.99 -25.03
N SER A 12 -12.09 -4.62 -25.24
CA SER A 12 -12.84 -4.98 -26.44
C SER A 12 -12.48 -4.16 -27.68
N ILE A 13 -11.81 -3.00 -27.55
CA ILE A 13 -11.46 -2.13 -28.69
C ILE A 13 -10.00 -2.36 -29.14
N ALA A 14 -9.10 -2.72 -28.23
CA ALA A 14 -7.72 -3.06 -28.56
C ALA A 14 -7.57 -4.44 -29.25
N ALA A 15 -8.58 -5.31 -29.16
CA ALA A 15 -8.56 -6.67 -29.69
C ALA A 15 -8.77 -6.79 -31.22
N LEU A 16 -8.95 -5.69 -31.96
CA LEU A 16 -9.26 -5.72 -33.40
C LEU A 16 -8.17 -5.11 -34.31
N ALA A 17 -6.90 -5.18 -33.92
CA ALA A 17 -5.79 -4.80 -34.81
C ALA A 17 -4.48 -5.55 -34.49
N LEU A 18 -4.45 -6.88 -34.58
CA LEU A 18 -3.18 -7.60 -34.65
C LEU A 18 -3.33 -8.94 -35.39
N THR A 19 -2.95 -8.96 -36.68
CA THR A 19 -2.71 -10.21 -37.40
C THR A 19 -1.32 -10.19 -38.02
N LEU A 20 -0.41 -10.91 -37.36
CA LEU A 20 0.66 -11.77 -37.88
C LEU A 20 1.47 -11.32 -39.12
N VAL A 21 2.75 -10.97 -38.92
CA VAL A 21 3.84 -11.42 -39.81
C VAL A 21 5.05 -11.79 -38.97
N MET A 22 5.39 -13.09 -38.95
CA MET A 22 6.67 -13.59 -38.47
C MET A 22 7.73 -13.41 -39.56
N PHE A 23 8.96 -13.02 -39.17
CA PHE A 23 10.16 -13.44 -39.89
C PHE A 23 11.26 -13.81 -38.89
N THR A 24 11.72 -15.06 -39.01
CA THR A 24 12.87 -15.63 -38.30
C THR A 24 14.16 -15.29 -39.04
N GLY A 25 15.19 -14.84 -38.31
CA GLY A 25 16.57 -14.76 -38.77
C GLY A 25 17.54 -14.83 -37.57
N PRO A 26 18.68 -15.55 -37.65
CA PRO A 26 19.49 -15.91 -36.49
C PRO A 26 20.50 -14.82 -36.10
N LEU A 27 20.75 -14.75 -34.78
CA LEU A 27 21.78 -13.97 -34.10
C LEU A 27 23.19 -14.46 -34.43
N GLY A 28 24.13 -13.52 -34.59
CA GLY A 28 25.56 -13.82 -34.55
C GLY A 28 26.45 -12.75 -35.19
N GLY A 29 26.90 -11.77 -34.41
CA GLY A 29 27.97 -10.85 -34.82
C GLY A 29 28.14 -9.69 -33.85
N ALA A 30 29.29 -9.62 -33.17
CA ALA A 30 29.69 -8.48 -32.35
C ALA A 30 29.66 -7.19 -33.18
N ALA A 31 28.92 -6.18 -32.71
CA ALA A 31 28.85 -4.89 -33.38
C ALA A 31 30.20 -4.14 -33.24
N PRO A 32 30.75 -3.56 -34.33
CA PRO A 32 31.89 -2.67 -34.22
C PRO A 32 31.42 -1.37 -33.58
N ARG A 33 32.26 -0.80 -32.70
CA ARG A 33 32.08 0.54 -32.12
C ARG A 33 32.03 1.55 -33.26
N ALA A 34 30.83 2.02 -33.62
CA ALA A 34 30.63 3.01 -34.66
C ALA A 34 31.22 4.36 -34.21
N THR A 35 31.99 4.98 -35.10
CA THR A 35 32.36 6.39 -35.03
C THR A 35 31.08 7.22 -35.01
N ALA A 36 30.95 8.17 -34.08
CA ALA A 36 29.78 9.04 -33.95
C ALA A 36 29.40 9.66 -35.31
N ALA A 37 28.17 9.40 -35.75
CA ALA A 37 27.60 10.01 -36.95
C ALA A 37 27.33 11.49 -36.70
N ASP A 38 27.49 12.33 -37.73
CA ASP A 38 27.17 13.76 -37.66
C ASP A 38 25.71 13.97 -37.22
N GLY A 39 25.49 14.69 -36.11
CA GLY A 39 24.16 15.17 -35.70
C GLY A 39 23.50 14.47 -34.49
N VAL A 40 24.12 13.44 -33.90
CA VAL A 40 23.65 12.84 -32.64
C VAL A 40 23.76 13.84 -31.49
N LYS A 41 22.71 13.95 -30.68
CA LYS A 41 22.61 14.92 -29.57
C LYS A 41 22.22 14.24 -28.27
N ASP A 42 23.06 14.38 -27.26
CA ASP A 42 22.76 13.92 -25.91
C ASP A 42 22.07 15.03 -25.11
N PHE A 43 21.12 14.67 -24.24
CA PHE A 43 20.44 15.58 -23.30
C PHE A 43 19.88 14.79 -22.12
N THR A 44 19.69 15.47 -20.98
CA THR A 44 19.11 14.88 -19.76
C THR A 44 17.77 15.54 -19.44
N ILE A 45 16.80 14.76 -18.99
CA ILE A 45 15.58 15.24 -18.32
C ILE A 45 15.69 14.88 -16.83
N LEU A 46 15.58 15.89 -15.98
CA LEU A 46 15.30 15.75 -14.56
C LEU A 46 13.81 15.96 -14.37
N HIS A 47 13.17 15.17 -13.51
CA HIS A 47 11.74 15.35 -13.25
C HIS A 47 11.30 14.95 -11.85
N THR A 48 10.18 15.53 -11.45
CA THR A 48 9.43 15.25 -10.23
C THR A 48 7.93 15.28 -10.54
N ASN A 49 7.13 14.71 -9.65
CA ASN A 49 5.69 14.68 -9.71
C ASN A 49 5.13 14.49 -8.29
N ASP A 50 3.88 14.94 -8.06
CA ASP A 50 3.12 14.69 -6.84
C ASP A 50 3.87 15.15 -5.57
N GLU A 51 4.47 16.35 -5.62
CA GLU A 51 5.23 16.88 -4.49
C GLU A 51 4.40 17.17 -3.25
N HIS A 52 3.08 17.37 -3.39
CA HIS A 52 2.12 17.52 -2.30
C HIS A 52 2.57 18.48 -1.18
N SER A 53 3.16 19.62 -1.57
CA SER A 53 3.62 20.66 -0.64
C SER A 53 4.71 20.19 0.37
N GLU A 54 5.48 19.15 0.03
CA GLU A 54 6.57 18.58 0.86
C GLU A 54 7.86 19.41 0.82
N LEU A 55 7.76 20.66 1.29
CA LEU A 55 8.86 21.61 1.25
C LEU A 55 10.00 21.25 2.22
N ILE A 56 9.67 20.63 3.36
CA ILE A 56 10.64 20.15 4.36
C ILE A 56 10.70 18.61 4.35
N PRO A 57 11.78 18.01 4.85
CA PRO A 57 11.83 16.57 5.02
C PRO A 57 10.78 16.04 6.01
N TYR A 58 10.31 14.80 5.79
CA TYR A 58 9.30 14.11 6.59
C TYR A 58 9.73 12.70 7.05
N ASN A 59 8.75 11.91 7.50
CA ASN A 59 8.76 10.84 8.52
C ASN A 59 8.32 11.45 9.85
N LEU A 60 9.26 11.94 10.65
CA LEU A 60 8.98 13.01 11.60
C LEU A 60 9.72 14.25 11.16
N ALA A 61 9.00 15.33 10.87
CA ALA A 61 9.63 16.60 10.48
C ALA A 61 10.52 17.14 11.61
N MET A 62 10.12 16.94 12.87
CA MET A 62 10.85 17.38 14.05
C MET A 62 12.20 16.67 14.29
N ASP A 63 12.39 15.50 13.69
CA ASP A 63 13.63 14.71 13.80
C ASP A 63 14.74 15.24 12.88
N TYR A 64 14.44 16.24 12.05
CA TYR A 64 15.40 16.86 11.14
C TYR A 64 16.07 18.11 11.76
N PRO A 65 17.40 18.27 11.66
CA PRO A 65 18.40 17.31 11.19
C PRO A 65 18.85 16.35 12.31
N GLY A 66 18.95 15.04 12.01
CA GLY A 66 19.52 14.10 12.99
C GLY A 66 19.07 12.66 12.82
N SER A 67 17.81 12.43 12.45
CA SER A 67 17.28 11.09 12.14
C SER A 67 17.03 10.92 10.64
N PRO A 68 16.75 9.69 10.19
CA PRO A 68 16.41 9.44 8.80
C PRO A 68 15.07 10.09 8.42
N THR A 69 15.14 11.08 7.53
CA THR A 69 13.97 11.78 6.98
C THR A 69 13.97 11.74 5.47
N MET A 70 12.80 11.85 4.86
CA MET A 70 12.61 11.75 3.41
C MET A 70 12.15 13.07 2.79
N GLY A 71 12.41 13.29 1.51
CA GLY A 71 11.88 14.43 0.76
C GLY A 71 12.51 15.78 1.10
N GLY A 72 11.81 16.86 0.76
CA GLY A 72 12.21 18.24 1.03
C GLY A 72 12.84 18.96 -0.16
N PHE A 73 12.34 20.16 -0.45
CA PHE A 73 12.73 20.97 -1.61
C PHE A 73 14.19 21.46 -1.52
N SER A 74 14.71 21.64 -0.30
CA SER A 74 16.12 22.02 -0.09
C SER A 74 17.10 20.95 -0.60
N ARG A 75 16.76 19.66 -0.43
CA ARG A 75 17.54 18.53 -0.94
C ARG A 75 17.40 18.40 -2.45
N LEU A 76 16.17 18.48 -2.98
CA LEU A 76 15.91 18.52 -4.42
C LEU A 76 16.72 19.62 -5.11
N ALA A 77 16.67 20.85 -4.58
CA ALA A 77 17.40 21.99 -5.12
C ALA A 77 18.92 21.77 -5.16
N LYS A 78 19.48 21.10 -4.14
CA LYS A 78 20.89 20.74 -4.12
C LYS A 78 21.19 19.71 -5.22
N THR A 79 20.43 18.62 -5.26
CA THR A 79 20.64 17.53 -6.21
C THR A 79 20.50 18.00 -7.66
N ILE A 80 19.46 18.79 -7.96
CA ILE A 80 19.26 19.41 -9.28
C ILE A 80 20.48 20.23 -9.68
N ASN A 81 21.01 21.06 -8.77
CA ASN A 81 22.18 21.88 -9.04
C ASN A 81 23.45 21.05 -9.27
N ASP A 82 23.67 20.01 -8.47
CA ASP A 82 24.82 19.13 -8.58
C ASP A 82 24.79 18.37 -9.93
N VAL A 83 23.63 17.82 -10.31
CA VAL A 83 23.45 17.12 -11.59
C VAL A 83 23.60 18.09 -12.76
N LYS A 84 22.95 19.27 -12.72
CA LYS A 84 23.10 20.31 -13.77
C LYS A 84 24.57 20.72 -13.93
N ALA A 85 25.31 20.90 -12.84
CA ALA A 85 26.74 21.23 -12.90
C ALA A 85 27.58 20.10 -13.51
N ALA A 86 27.33 18.84 -13.13
CA ALA A 86 28.02 17.68 -13.68
C ALA A 86 27.75 17.51 -15.18
N LYS A 87 26.48 17.63 -15.62
CA LYS A 87 26.08 17.53 -17.03
C LYS A 87 26.60 18.70 -17.87
N ALA A 88 26.57 19.92 -17.35
CA ALA A 88 27.17 21.08 -18.01
C ALA A 88 28.68 20.89 -18.23
N ALA A 89 29.41 20.31 -17.27
CA ALA A 89 30.84 19.99 -17.44
C ALA A 89 31.08 18.93 -18.54
N ALA A 90 30.11 18.07 -18.81
CA ALA A 90 30.12 17.10 -19.91
C ALA A 90 29.61 17.68 -21.25
N GLY A 91 29.18 18.96 -21.28
CA GLY A 91 28.59 19.58 -22.47
C GLY A 91 27.18 19.08 -22.80
N GLU A 92 26.49 18.46 -21.85
CA GLU A 92 25.15 17.90 -22.00
C GLU A 92 24.09 18.84 -21.42
N PRO A 93 23.10 19.30 -22.20
CA PRO A 93 22.02 20.14 -21.69
C PRO A 93 21.03 19.35 -20.84
N VAL A 94 20.44 20.03 -19.86
CA VAL A 94 19.49 19.45 -18.90
C VAL A 94 18.18 20.24 -18.94
N LEU A 95 17.05 19.54 -18.97
CA LEU A 95 15.71 20.07 -18.70
C LEU A 95 15.25 19.60 -17.31
N THR A 96 14.52 20.43 -16.57
CA THR A 96 13.88 20.05 -15.30
C THR A 96 12.38 20.24 -15.41
N LEU A 97 11.59 19.18 -15.22
CA LEU A 97 10.15 19.18 -15.47
C LEU A 97 9.34 18.72 -14.25
N GLY A 98 8.15 19.25 -14.05
CA GLY A 98 7.23 18.83 -12.98
C GLY A 98 5.91 18.29 -13.54
N ALA A 99 5.44 17.15 -13.05
CA ALA A 99 4.24 16.49 -13.59
C ALA A 99 2.93 16.82 -12.84
N GLY A 100 2.88 17.86 -12.01
CA GLY A 100 1.65 18.33 -11.34
C GLY A 100 1.45 17.75 -9.94
N ASP A 101 0.40 18.21 -9.26
CA ASP A 101 0.13 17.98 -7.83
C ASP A 101 1.25 18.52 -6.93
N TRP A 102 1.64 19.78 -7.19
CA TRP A 102 2.57 20.49 -6.32
C TRP A 102 1.88 20.95 -5.04
N ALA A 103 0.59 21.29 -5.13
CA ALA A 103 -0.24 21.81 -4.04
C ALA A 103 -0.88 20.68 -3.21
N GLN A 104 -1.39 21.06 -2.03
CA GLN A 104 -2.06 20.19 -1.04
C GLN A 104 -1.17 19.07 -0.48
N GLY A 105 -1.10 18.95 0.85
CA GLY A 105 -0.46 17.80 1.51
C GLY A 105 0.24 18.13 2.82
N THR A 106 0.58 19.40 3.05
CA THR A 106 1.19 19.85 4.31
C THR A 106 0.65 21.20 4.78
N LEU A 107 1.16 21.71 5.91
CA LEU A 107 0.80 23.03 6.39
C LEU A 107 1.23 24.18 5.47
N PHE A 108 2.16 23.96 4.53
CA PHE A 108 2.57 25.00 3.58
C PHE A 108 1.45 25.41 2.63
N SER A 109 0.43 24.56 2.43
CA SER A 109 -0.79 24.90 1.70
C SER A 109 -1.56 26.10 2.28
N TRP A 110 -1.30 26.48 3.53
CA TRP A 110 -1.84 27.71 4.14
C TRP A 110 -1.28 28.98 3.51
N LEU A 111 -0.15 28.88 2.82
CA LEU A 111 0.55 29.98 2.19
C LEU A 111 0.33 30.04 0.69
N GLU A 112 -0.21 29.01 0.04
CA GLU A 112 -0.41 28.91 -1.41
C GLU A 112 -1.06 30.18 -2.00
N THR A 113 -2.22 30.60 -1.49
CA THR A 113 -2.96 31.77 -1.99
C THR A 113 -2.36 33.14 -1.66
N ASN A 114 -1.37 33.19 -0.76
CA ASN A 114 -0.76 34.45 -0.30
C ASN A 114 0.72 34.59 -0.70
N ALA A 115 1.40 33.48 -0.93
CA ALA A 115 2.83 33.43 -1.17
C ALA A 115 3.27 32.38 -2.22
N SER A 116 2.41 31.44 -2.61
CA SER A 116 2.69 30.34 -3.57
C SER A 116 4.11 29.78 -3.43
N PRO A 117 4.42 29.17 -2.26
CA PRO A 117 5.78 28.77 -1.94
C PRO A 117 6.30 27.68 -2.88
N GLU A 118 5.46 26.76 -3.34
CA GLU A 118 5.78 25.66 -4.26
C GLU A 118 6.30 26.19 -5.60
N LEU A 119 5.48 26.95 -6.34
CA LEU A 119 5.87 27.50 -7.64
C LEU A 119 7.05 28.47 -7.55
N THR A 120 7.14 29.23 -6.46
CA THR A 120 8.28 30.12 -6.18
C THR A 120 9.57 29.32 -6.05
N LEU A 121 9.55 28.22 -5.30
CA LEU A 121 10.72 27.35 -5.11
C LEU A 121 11.04 26.55 -6.38
N MET A 122 10.06 26.01 -7.09
CA MET A 122 10.26 25.32 -8.38
C MET A 122 10.96 26.23 -9.40
N GLN A 123 10.58 27.51 -9.48
CA GLN A 123 11.30 28.47 -10.31
C GLN A 123 12.75 28.67 -9.86
N GLN A 124 13.01 28.78 -8.54
CA GLN A 124 14.37 28.95 -8.00
C GLN A 124 15.24 27.71 -8.23
N MET A 125 14.66 26.51 -8.22
CA MET A 125 15.33 25.25 -8.58
C MET A 125 15.60 25.13 -10.09
N GLY A 126 15.02 26.02 -10.89
CA GLY A 126 15.22 26.12 -12.32
C GLY A 126 14.42 25.08 -13.09
N TYR A 127 13.15 24.88 -12.74
CA TYR A 127 12.19 24.12 -13.55
C TYR A 127 11.95 24.85 -14.89
N ASP A 128 11.86 24.08 -15.96
CA ASP A 128 11.63 24.55 -17.32
C ASP A 128 10.15 24.58 -17.67
N ALA A 129 9.34 23.67 -17.12
CA ALA A 129 7.90 23.61 -17.25
C ALA A 129 7.28 22.69 -16.18
N VAL A 130 6.03 22.96 -15.82
CA VAL A 130 5.22 22.14 -14.91
C VAL A 130 3.83 21.96 -15.53
N THR A 131 3.22 20.77 -15.42
CA THR A 131 1.79 20.57 -15.81
C THR A 131 0.88 20.66 -14.59
N ILE A 132 -0.41 20.86 -14.81
CA ILE A 132 -1.45 20.89 -13.76
C ILE A 132 -1.88 19.46 -13.41
N GLY A 133 -1.92 19.15 -12.12
CA GLY A 133 -2.54 17.97 -11.52
C GLY A 133 -3.93 18.24 -10.93
N ASN A 134 -4.54 17.22 -10.34
CA ASN A 134 -5.90 17.34 -9.79
C ASN A 134 -5.95 18.18 -8.51
N HIS A 135 -4.97 18.07 -7.61
CA HIS A 135 -4.94 18.82 -6.36
C HIS A 135 -4.69 20.32 -6.59
N ASP A 136 -4.03 20.68 -7.69
CA ASP A 136 -3.80 22.08 -8.10
C ASP A 136 -5.11 22.80 -8.48
N VAL A 137 -6.18 22.06 -8.80
CA VAL A 137 -7.51 22.62 -9.19
C VAL A 137 -8.65 22.18 -8.28
N GLU A 138 -8.40 21.31 -7.30
CA GLU A 138 -9.44 20.69 -6.48
C GLU A 138 -10.24 21.71 -5.67
N LEU A 139 -9.58 22.74 -5.13
CA LEU A 139 -10.23 23.83 -4.40
C LEU A 139 -10.92 24.84 -5.32
N GLY A 140 -10.98 24.53 -6.61
CA GLY A 140 -11.69 25.28 -7.64
C GLY A 140 -10.83 26.33 -8.35
N PRO A 141 -11.31 26.84 -9.50
CA PRO A 141 -10.58 27.81 -10.32
C PRO A 141 -10.28 29.14 -9.60
N GLY A 142 -11.08 29.50 -8.60
CA GLY A 142 -10.84 30.67 -7.76
C GLY A 142 -9.56 30.56 -6.92
N TYR A 143 -9.33 29.38 -6.36
CA TYR A 143 -8.16 29.07 -5.55
C TYR A 143 -6.88 29.15 -6.37
N LEU A 144 -6.82 28.37 -7.46
CA LEU A 144 -5.66 28.35 -8.35
C LEU A 144 -5.35 29.76 -8.87
N ALA A 145 -6.36 30.55 -9.23
CA ALA A 145 -6.12 31.93 -9.66
C ALA A 145 -5.50 32.80 -8.56
N ALA A 146 -5.93 32.66 -7.31
CA ALA A 146 -5.34 33.38 -6.18
C ALA A 146 -3.88 32.98 -5.93
N GLU A 147 -3.58 31.69 -6.00
CA GLU A 147 -2.21 31.17 -5.94
C GLU A 147 -1.35 31.74 -7.09
N LEU A 148 -1.84 31.73 -8.33
CA LEU A 148 -1.12 32.28 -9.48
C LEU A 148 -0.90 33.80 -9.37
N PHE A 149 -1.83 34.54 -8.77
CA PHE A 149 -1.61 35.95 -8.46
C PHE A 149 -0.50 36.13 -7.42
N ALA A 150 -0.45 35.30 -6.37
CA ALA A 150 0.63 35.33 -5.39
C ALA A 150 1.99 34.95 -6.01
N ALA A 151 2.02 33.91 -6.85
CA ALA A 151 3.20 33.52 -7.61
C ALA A 151 3.72 34.66 -8.50
N GLN A 152 2.83 35.30 -9.27
CA GLN A 152 3.18 36.45 -10.11
C GLN A 152 3.70 37.62 -9.27
N ALA A 153 3.10 37.89 -8.11
CA ALA A 153 3.57 38.93 -7.19
C ALA A 153 4.99 38.65 -6.64
N ASN A 154 5.34 37.37 -6.52
CA ASN A 154 6.69 36.90 -6.17
C ASN A 154 7.64 36.78 -7.38
N GLY A 155 7.22 37.24 -8.56
CA GLY A 155 8.05 37.26 -9.77
C GLY A 155 8.18 35.90 -10.46
N VAL A 156 7.23 34.97 -10.23
CA VAL A 156 7.17 33.70 -10.94
C VAL A 156 6.71 33.93 -12.38
N ASN A 157 7.43 33.30 -13.33
CA ASN A 157 7.13 33.23 -14.75
C ASN A 157 7.37 31.81 -15.33
N LEU A 158 7.37 30.80 -14.46
CA LEU A 158 7.47 29.39 -14.79
C LEU A 158 6.33 28.96 -15.74
N PRO A 159 6.61 28.30 -16.88
CA PRO A 159 5.57 27.77 -17.76
C PRO A 159 4.69 26.73 -17.09
N LEU A 160 3.39 27.01 -17.00
CA LEU A 160 2.37 26.05 -16.58
C LEU A 160 1.67 25.48 -17.82
N LEU A 161 1.59 24.16 -17.91
CA LEU A 161 1.10 23.47 -19.10
C LEU A 161 -0.23 22.75 -18.85
N SER A 162 -1.20 22.93 -19.75
CA SER A 162 -2.39 22.09 -19.86
C SER A 162 -3.04 22.27 -21.22
N ALA A 163 -3.04 21.23 -22.05
CA ALA A 163 -3.60 21.26 -23.39
C ALA A 163 -5.10 20.95 -23.43
N ASN A 164 -5.64 20.27 -22.42
CA ASN A 164 -7.01 19.76 -22.40
C ASN A 164 -7.97 20.50 -21.47
N ILE A 165 -7.56 21.60 -20.82
CA ILE A 165 -8.47 22.43 -20.03
C ILE A 165 -9.55 23.08 -20.90
N THR A 166 -10.80 23.00 -20.45
CA THR A 166 -11.97 23.64 -21.05
C THR A 166 -12.92 24.14 -19.96
N PHE A 167 -13.79 25.09 -20.31
CA PHE A 167 -14.80 25.64 -19.39
C PHE A 167 -16.18 25.16 -19.82
N SER A 168 -16.85 24.39 -18.97
CA SER A 168 -18.23 23.91 -19.19
C SER A 168 -19.25 24.97 -18.78
N GLY A 169 -20.36 25.09 -19.52
CA GLY A 169 -21.40 26.11 -19.23
C GLY A 169 -21.15 27.48 -19.86
N TYR A 170 -22.23 28.12 -20.29
CA TYR A 170 -22.32 29.21 -21.28
C TYR A 170 -21.78 30.57 -20.79
N PRO A 171 -21.47 31.47 -21.74
CA PRO A 171 -20.09 31.72 -22.13
C PRO A 171 -19.24 32.29 -20.97
N PRO A 172 -17.93 31.98 -20.90
CA PRO A 172 -17.02 32.73 -20.05
C PRO A 172 -17.06 34.20 -20.50
N ASN A 173 -17.50 35.09 -19.63
CA ASN A 173 -17.32 36.52 -19.83
C ASN A 173 -15.93 36.85 -19.27
N PRO A 174 -14.93 37.17 -20.12
CA PRO A 174 -13.57 37.50 -19.67
C PRO A 174 -13.51 38.75 -18.77
N ALA A 175 -14.58 39.55 -18.78
CA ALA A 175 -14.75 40.73 -17.94
C ALA A 175 -15.60 40.45 -16.69
N SER A 176 -16.03 39.20 -16.45
CA SER A 176 -16.72 38.84 -15.21
C SER A 176 -15.69 38.62 -14.09
N PRO A 177 -15.86 39.27 -12.92
CA PRO A 177 -15.08 38.94 -11.72
C PRO A 177 -15.28 37.49 -11.24
N ASP A 178 -16.27 36.77 -11.79
CA ASP A 178 -16.62 35.40 -11.40
C ASP A 178 -15.73 34.30 -12.05
N PHE A 179 -14.70 34.67 -12.84
CA PHE A 179 -13.78 33.72 -13.49
C PHE A 179 -12.31 34.17 -13.42
N PRO A 180 -11.68 34.21 -12.24
CA PRO A 180 -10.34 34.76 -12.07
C PRO A 180 -9.24 33.96 -12.81
N LEU A 181 -9.42 32.65 -13.01
CA LEU A 181 -8.45 31.82 -13.76
C LEU A 181 -8.40 32.14 -15.25
N TYR A 182 -9.46 32.74 -15.82
CA TYR A 182 -9.47 33.14 -17.23
C TYR A 182 -8.38 34.18 -17.54
N GLY A 183 -7.97 34.99 -16.55
CA GLY A 183 -6.86 35.93 -16.70
C GLY A 183 -5.49 35.25 -16.89
N PHE A 184 -5.39 33.97 -16.54
CA PHE A 184 -4.20 33.13 -16.67
C PHE A 184 -4.34 32.05 -17.76
N TRP A 185 -5.39 32.11 -18.58
CA TRP A 185 -5.65 31.12 -19.63
C TRP A 185 -6.08 31.75 -20.96
N SER A 186 -5.64 31.19 -22.10
CA SER A 186 -5.98 31.68 -23.44
C SER A 186 -6.26 30.52 -24.40
N ALA A 187 -7.39 30.61 -25.10
CA ALA A 187 -7.73 29.67 -26.17
C ALA A 187 -6.89 29.87 -27.45
N THR A 188 -6.33 31.07 -27.64
CA THR A 188 -5.72 31.50 -28.91
C THR A 188 -4.25 31.84 -28.80
N ASP A 189 -3.81 32.33 -27.65
CA ASP A 189 -2.41 32.62 -27.38
C ASP A 189 -1.76 31.38 -26.75
N ARG A 190 -0.85 30.76 -27.51
CA ARG A 190 -0.33 29.42 -27.21
C ARG A 190 1.08 29.43 -26.65
N GLN A 191 1.75 30.58 -26.63
CA GLN A 191 3.09 30.75 -26.04
C GLN A 191 3.28 32.13 -25.43
N ARG A 192 3.44 32.19 -24.11
CA ARG A 192 3.69 33.43 -23.36
C ARG A 192 4.93 33.32 -22.47
N SER A 193 5.58 34.46 -22.23
CA SER A 193 6.78 34.56 -21.40
C SER A 193 6.49 35.00 -19.95
N ASP A 194 5.28 35.45 -19.67
CA ASP A 194 4.76 35.69 -18.33
C ASP A 194 3.94 34.49 -17.82
N LEU A 195 3.70 34.44 -16.50
CA LEU A 195 3.01 33.32 -15.85
C LEU A 195 1.62 33.12 -16.44
N PHE A 196 1.43 31.99 -17.12
CA PHE A 196 0.22 31.69 -17.88
C PHE A 196 0.09 30.18 -18.12
N ILE A 197 -1.14 29.67 -18.09
CA ILE A 197 -1.48 28.30 -18.45
C ILE A 197 -1.56 28.20 -19.97
N GLN A 198 -0.62 27.47 -20.57
CA GLN A 198 -0.50 27.31 -22.02
C GLN A 198 -0.55 25.83 -22.43
N PRO A 199 -1.02 25.48 -23.64
CA PRO A 199 -1.15 24.08 -24.04
C PRO A 199 0.21 23.37 -24.18
N TYR A 200 1.24 24.10 -24.63
CA TYR A 200 2.58 23.59 -24.82
C TYR A 200 3.62 24.70 -24.73
N THR A 201 4.89 24.32 -24.55
CA THR A 201 6.05 25.20 -24.67
C THR A 201 7.13 24.53 -25.51
N ILE A 202 8.09 25.33 -25.97
CA ILE A 202 9.21 24.86 -26.79
C ILE A 202 10.51 25.31 -26.13
N ARG A 203 11.41 24.36 -25.91
CA ARG A 203 12.77 24.61 -25.41
C ARG A 203 13.80 24.24 -26.47
N THR A 204 14.54 25.23 -26.93
CA THR A 204 15.74 25.01 -27.75
C THR A 204 16.94 24.88 -26.84
N LEU A 205 17.51 23.68 -26.76
CA LEU A 205 18.65 23.39 -25.90
C LEU A 205 19.96 23.99 -26.48
N PRO A 206 21.01 24.21 -25.66
CA PRO A 206 22.31 24.68 -26.10
C PRO A 206 22.96 23.91 -27.25
N ASN A 207 22.66 22.62 -27.39
CA ASN A 207 23.12 21.77 -28.51
C ASN A 207 22.25 21.90 -29.78
N GLY A 208 21.29 22.84 -29.79
CA GLY A 208 20.36 23.11 -30.89
C GLY A 208 19.24 22.09 -31.04
N LEU A 209 18.99 21.22 -30.05
CA LEU A 209 17.82 20.32 -30.04
C LEU A 209 16.55 21.13 -29.70
N LYS A 210 15.49 20.99 -30.51
CA LYS A 210 14.19 21.63 -30.26
C LYS A 210 13.24 20.64 -29.58
N VAL A 211 12.96 20.85 -28.30
CA VAL A 211 12.07 19.98 -27.50
C VAL A 211 10.71 20.66 -27.32
N GLY A 212 9.64 20.02 -27.80
CA GLY A 212 8.27 20.43 -27.60
C GLY A 212 7.66 19.71 -26.41
N ILE A 213 7.03 20.45 -25.49
CA ILE A 213 6.51 19.92 -24.23
C ILE A 213 5.05 20.34 -24.10
N PHE A 214 4.12 19.41 -23.87
CA PHE A 214 2.69 19.72 -23.69
C PHE A 214 2.13 19.04 -22.44
N GLY A 215 1.10 19.64 -21.82
CA GLY A 215 0.49 19.18 -20.56
C GLY A 215 -0.83 18.43 -20.76
N LEU A 216 -1.12 17.40 -19.96
CA LEU A 216 -2.41 16.70 -19.93
C LEU A 216 -2.82 16.29 -18.51
N LEU A 217 -4.13 16.29 -18.26
CA LEU A 217 -4.74 15.72 -17.04
C LEU A 217 -5.68 14.53 -17.37
N GLY A 218 -5.59 13.44 -16.60
CA GLY A 218 -6.26 12.15 -16.84
C GLY A 218 -7.73 12.11 -16.50
N VAL A 219 -8.43 11.03 -16.87
CA VAL A 219 -9.85 10.83 -16.54
C VAL A 219 -9.99 10.62 -15.04
N GLU A 220 -9.18 9.75 -14.46
CA GLU A 220 -9.19 9.44 -13.03
C GLU A 220 -8.88 10.70 -12.18
N ALA A 221 -7.79 11.39 -12.50
CA ALA A 221 -7.41 12.66 -11.90
C ALA A 221 -8.56 13.69 -11.95
N GLU A 222 -9.28 13.79 -13.07
CA GLU A 222 -10.42 14.70 -13.16
C GLU A 222 -11.58 14.30 -12.23
N THR A 223 -11.81 13.00 -12.04
CA THR A 223 -12.93 12.50 -11.22
C THR A 223 -12.75 12.73 -9.71
N VAL A 224 -11.51 12.82 -9.23
CA VAL A 224 -11.19 13.00 -7.81
C VAL A 224 -11.07 14.46 -7.36
N ALA A 225 -11.24 15.42 -8.28
CA ALA A 225 -11.23 16.86 -7.98
C ALA A 225 -12.61 17.53 -8.22
N PRO A 226 -13.66 17.17 -7.44
CA PRO A 226 -15.04 17.61 -7.67
C PRO A 226 -15.27 19.13 -7.54
N GLY A 227 -14.38 19.84 -6.84
CA GLY A 227 -14.46 21.30 -6.67
C GLY A 227 -14.00 22.11 -7.89
N MET A 228 -13.47 21.47 -8.95
CA MET A 228 -12.93 22.18 -10.12
C MET A 228 -13.99 22.85 -11.00
N ALA A 229 -15.27 22.48 -10.84
CA ALA A 229 -16.34 23.02 -11.67
C ALA A 229 -16.32 24.57 -11.67
N PRO A 230 -16.50 25.22 -12.83
CA PRO A 230 -16.93 24.67 -14.11
C PRO A 230 -15.81 24.19 -15.06
N LEU A 231 -14.55 24.08 -14.59
CA LEU A 231 -13.47 23.52 -15.39
C LEU A 231 -13.73 22.04 -15.72
N THR A 232 -13.33 21.62 -16.91
CA THR A 232 -13.24 20.20 -17.28
C THR A 232 -12.01 19.95 -18.15
N PHE A 233 -11.54 18.71 -18.19
CA PHE A 233 -10.33 18.28 -18.91
C PHE A 233 -10.63 17.33 -20.07
N GLY A 234 -11.84 17.47 -20.63
CA GLY A 234 -12.38 16.57 -21.65
C GLY A 234 -13.37 15.54 -21.11
N ASN A 235 -13.88 15.72 -19.90
CA ASN A 235 -14.94 14.88 -19.35
C ASN A 235 -16.21 14.90 -20.23
N VAL A 236 -16.72 13.70 -20.49
CA VAL A 236 -18.02 13.44 -21.09
C VAL A 236 -18.86 12.75 -20.01
N PRO A 237 -19.92 13.42 -19.51
CA PRO A 237 -20.72 12.89 -18.40
C PRO A 237 -21.19 11.46 -18.66
N ASP A 238 -20.96 10.59 -17.68
CA ASP A 238 -21.33 9.16 -17.71
C ASP A 238 -20.72 8.34 -18.87
N ASP A 239 -19.68 8.83 -19.54
CA ASP A 239 -18.95 8.13 -20.60
C ASP A 239 -17.43 8.30 -20.47
N GLU A 240 -16.81 7.43 -19.67
CA GLU A 240 -15.36 7.42 -19.45
C GLU A 240 -14.58 7.09 -20.73
N SER A 241 -15.12 6.25 -21.62
CA SER A 241 -14.47 5.92 -22.89
C SER A 241 -14.41 7.13 -23.82
N ALA A 242 -15.49 7.91 -23.89
CA ALA A 242 -15.49 9.17 -24.61
C ALA A 242 -14.59 10.21 -23.93
N SER A 243 -14.56 10.25 -22.60
CA SER A 243 -13.68 11.13 -21.82
C SER A 243 -12.19 10.87 -22.07
N PHE A 244 -11.79 9.59 -22.12
CA PHE A 244 -10.44 9.18 -22.48
C PHE A 244 -10.14 9.48 -23.96
N SER A 245 -11.11 9.20 -24.85
CA SER A 245 -10.97 9.49 -26.28
C SER A 245 -10.75 10.99 -26.57
N ALA A 246 -11.35 11.88 -25.78
CA ALA A 246 -11.13 13.32 -25.87
C ALA A 246 -9.67 13.70 -25.55
N ARG A 247 -9.06 13.07 -24.55
CA ARG A 247 -7.63 13.25 -24.18
C ARG A 247 -6.71 12.72 -25.26
N VAL A 248 -7.00 11.54 -25.81
CA VAL A 248 -6.27 10.96 -26.96
C VAL A 248 -6.33 11.91 -28.16
N ALA A 249 -7.50 12.48 -28.46
CA ALA A 249 -7.66 13.44 -29.56
C ALA A 249 -6.82 14.71 -29.32
N LYS A 250 -6.81 15.22 -28.09
CA LYS A 250 -6.01 16.40 -27.72
C LYS A 250 -4.51 16.14 -27.81
N ALA A 251 -4.05 15.00 -27.33
CA ALA A 251 -2.65 14.57 -27.44
C ALA A 251 -2.20 14.48 -28.90
N ARG A 252 -3.03 13.89 -29.79
CA ARG A 252 -2.76 13.85 -31.23
C ARG A 252 -2.65 15.24 -31.83
N GLU A 253 -3.54 16.16 -31.46
CA GLU A 253 -3.46 17.56 -31.88
C GLU A 253 -2.11 18.19 -31.49
N MET A 254 -1.67 17.99 -30.24
CA MET A 254 -0.39 18.54 -29.75
C MET A 254 0.82 17.93 -30.47
N VAL A 255 0.82 16.61 -30.70
CA VAL A 255 1.88 15.94 -31.47
C VAL A 255 1.95 16.52 -32.90
N THR A 256 0.81 16.69 -33.58
CA THR A 256 0.77 17.31 -34.91
C THR A 256 1.30 18.73 -34.89
N ILE A 257 0.91 19.57 -33.92
CA ILE A 257 1.43 20.94 -33.80
C ILE A 257 2.94 20.92 -33.60
N LEU A 258 3.42 20.16 -32.61
CA LEU A 258 4.82 20.17 -32.22
C LEU A 258 5.74 19.59 -33.31
N ARG A 259 5.31 18.55 -34.03
CA ARG A 259 6.09 17.93 -35.11
C ARG A 259 5.97 18.67 -36.42
N ASP A 260 4.74 18.91 -36.87
CA ASP A 260 4.48 19.30 -38.26
C ASP A 260 4.49 20.82 -38.44
N THR A 261 4.09 21.57 -37.40
CA THR A 261 4.07 23.04 -37.44
C THR A 261 5.32 23.63 -36.81
N GLU A 262 5.66 23.17 -35.62
CA GLU A 262 6.77 23.71 -34.85
C GLU A 262 8.09 23.02 -35.13
N HIS A 263 8.09 21.89 -35.85
CA HIS A 263 9.32 21.18 -36.23
C HIS A 263 10.21 20.81 -35.04
N CYS A 264 9.60 20.34 -33.94
CA CYS A 264 10.32 19.87 -32.76
C CYS A 264 10.99 18.52 -33.04
N ASP A 265 12.25 18.41 -32.63
CA ASP A 265 13.07 17.19 -32.73
C ASP A 265 12.63 16.13 -31.73
N VAL A 266 12.19 16.56 -30.54
CA VAL A 266 11.69 15.71 -29.46
C VAL A 266 10.32 16.22 -28.99
N VAL A 267 9.38 15.31 -28.71
CA VAL A 267 8.07 15.61 -28.12
C VAL A 267 7.92 14.91 -26.77
N VAL A 268 7.70 15.71 -25.74
CA VAL A 268 7.48 15.29 -24.35
C VAL A 268 6.03 15.59 -23.96
N ALA A 269 5.33 14.61 -23.42
CA ALA A 269 4.08 14.83 -22.70
C ALA A 269 4.39 14.93 -21.20
N LEU A 270 4.11 16.09 -20.60
CA LEU A 270 3.98 16.20 -19.14
C LEU A 270 2.56 15.80 -18.79
N SER A 271 2.42 14.65 -18.14
CA SER A 271 1.15 13.96 -17.97
C SER A 271 0.83 13.82 -16.50
N HIS A 272 -0.37 14.20 -16.11
CA HIS A 272 -0.94 13.89 -14.80
C HIS A 272 -2.15 12.97 -15.00
N MET A 273 -1.89 11.82 -15.64
CA MET A 273 -2.93 10.86 -16.05
C MET A 273 -2.86 9.53 -15.30
N GLY A 274 -1.75 9.23 -14.64
CA GLY A 274 -1.45 7.92 -14.06
C GLY A 274 -0.87 6.94 -15.08
N THR A 275 0.06 6.09 -14.65
CA THR A 275 0.85 5.18 -15.50
C THR A 275 -0.04 4.33 -16.44
N TYR A 276 -1.18 3.85 -15.94
CA TYR A 276 -2.11 3.05 -16.74
C TYR A 276 -2.69 3.80 -17.95
N GLU A 277 -3.19 5.02 -17.74
CA GLU A 277 -3.72 5.84 -18.85
C GLU A 277 -2.60 6.22 -19.84
N GLU A 278 -1.36 6.39 -19.36
CA GLU A 278 -0.19 6.74 -20.16
C GLU A 278 0.27 5.59 -21.08
N GLU A 279 0.24 4.35 -20.59
CA GLU A 279 0.46 3.15 -21.40
C GLU A 279 -0.61 3.01 -22.50
N LEU A 280 -1.88 3.26 -22.16
CA LEU A 280 -2.97 3.25 -23.14
C LEU A 280 -2.80 4.36 -24.19
N LEU A 281 -2.44 5.58 -23.76
CA LEU A 281 -2.24 6.73 -24.62
C LEU A 281 -1.11 6.47 -25.63
N SER A 282 0.04 6.01 -25.15
CA SER A 282 1.22 5.72 -25.98
C SER A 282 1.01 4.54 -26.94
N ALA A 283 0.10 3.60 -26.62
CA ALA A 283 -0.30 2.55 -27.55
C ALA A 283 -1.16 3.08 -28.72
N LEU A 284 -1.87 4.21 -28.53
CA LEU A 284 -2.82 4.79 -29.48
C LEU A 284 -2.23 5.96 -30.29
N ILE A 285 -1.10 6.52 -29.89
CA ILE A 285 -0.50 7.72 -30.47
C ILE A 285 0.98 7.48 -30.77
N ASP A 286 1.34 7.50 -32.05
CA ASP A 286 2.74 7.52 -32.47
C ASP A 286 3.37 8.91 -32.25
N ASN A 287 4.71 8.96 -32.16
CA ASN A 287 5.54 10.18 -32.13
C ASN A 287 5.55 11.02 -30.85
N ILE A 288 5.03 10.50 -29.74
CA ILE A 288 5.41 10.94 -28.39
C ILE A 288 6.68 10.18 -28.01
N ASP A 289 7.79 10.89 -27.77
CA ASP A 289 9.07 10.22 -27.45
C ASP A 289 9.16 9.89 -25.96
N VAL A 290 8.76 10.83 -25.11
CA VAL A 290 8.85 10.71 -23.65
C VAL A 290 7.54 11.15 -23.01
N ILE A 291 7.04 10.37 -22.06
CA ILE A 291 5.98 10.75 -21.13
C ILE A 291 6.63 10.87 -19.75
N VAL A 292 6.51 12.06 -19.15
CA VAL A 292 6.87 12.32 -17.76
C VAL A 292 5.54 12.42 -17.00
N GLY A 293 5.22 11.37 -16.27
CA GLY A 293 3.92 11.15 -15.63
C GLY A 293 3.83 11.66 -14.18
N GLY A 294 2.62 11.60 -13.63
CA GLY A 294 2.25 11.83 -12.22
C GLY A 294 0.86 11.23 -11.93
N HIS A 295 0.26 11.52 -10.78
CA HIS A 295 -1.06 11.06 -10.29
C HIS A 295 -1.04 9.71 -9.54
N SER A 296 -0.43 8.69 -10.15
CA SER A 296 -0.48 7.31 -9.61
C SER A 296 0.64 6.99 -8.61
N HIS A 297 1.55 7.95 -8.36
CA HIS A 297 2.67 7.84 -7.42
C HIS A 297 3.64 6.68 -7.72
N ASP A 298 3.66 6.15 -8.95
CA ASP A 298 4.55 5.04 -9.29
C ASP A 298 6.01 5.50 -9.34
N LEU A 299 6.93 4.58 -9.01
CA LEU A 299 8.34 4.77 -9.29
C LEU A 299 8.76 3.94 -10.52
N ASN A 300 8.65 4.54 -11.70
CA ASN A 300 8.93 3.87 -12.97
C ASN A 300 10.43 3.93 -13.34
N TYR A 301 11.27 3.33 -12.49
CA TYR A 301 12.71 3.16 -12.68
C TYR A 301 13.10 1.70 -12.45
N PRO A 302 13.44 0.92 -13.51
CA PRO A 302 13.75 1.35 -14.87
C PRO A 302 12.54 1.88 -15.67
N PRO A 303 12.75 2.78 -16.66
CA PRO A 303 11.67 3.34 -17.47
C PRO A 303 10.86 2.29 -18.22
N ILE A 304 9.55 2.50 -18.34
CA ILE A 304 8.69 1.67 -19.17
C ILE A 304 8.88 2.06 -20.63
N ILE A 305 9.17 1.08 -21.50
CA ILE A 305 9.28 1.28 -22.95
C ILE A 305 8.06 0.66 -23.63
N TRP A 306 7.12 1.50 -24.05
CA TRP A 306 5.82 1.09 -24.60
C TRP A 306 5.55 1.68 -25.99
N GLY A 307 4.31 1.61 -26.48
CA GLY A 307 3.94 2.20 -27.77
C GLY A 307 4.70 1.59 -28.95
N ARG A 308 4.74 0.25 -29.03
CA ARG A 308 5.55 -0.52 -30.02
C ARG A 308 7.07 -0.34 -29.84
N GLY A 309 7.49 -0.11 -28.60
CA GLY A 309 8.91 0.01 -28.24
C GLY A 309 9.50 1.39 -28.57
N ARG A 310 8.67 2.44 -28.56
CA ARG A 310 9.05 3.79 -29.05
C ARG A 310 8.90 4.90 -28.02
N THR A 311 7.99 4.77 -27.05
CA THR A 311 7.74 5.81 -26.05
C THR A 311 8.34 5.40 -24.71
N ILE A 312 9.10 6.31 -24.10
CA ILE A 312 9.70 6.16 -22.77
C ILE A 312 8.75 6.78 -21.74
N ILE A 313 8.31 6.03 -20.75
CA ILE A 313 7.41 6.50 -19.68
C ILE A 313 8.16 6.44 -18.34
N VAL A 314 8.13 7.55 -17.60
CA VAL A 314 8.78 7.69 -16.29
C VAL A 314 7.88 8.44 -15.30
N GLN A 315 7.98 8.07 -14.03
CA GLN A 315 7.43 8.75 -12.84
C GLN A 315 8.46 8.61 -11.71
N ALA A 316 8.49 9.56 -10.78
CA ALA A 316 9.46 9.70 -9.71
C ALA A 316 8.83 9.52 -8.31
N GLY A 317 7.87 8.60 -8.15
CA GLY A 317 7.20 8.38 -6.87
C GLY A 317 6.28 9.54 -6.52
N ALA A 318 6.36 10.06 -5.30
CA ALA A 318 5.63 11.24 -4.82
C ALA A 318 6.43 11.96 -3.72
N TYR A 319 5.85 13.02 -3.12
CA TYR A 319 6.29 13.67 -1.89
C TYR A 319 7.73 14.22 -1.92
N ALA A 320 8.24 14.51 -3.12
CA ALA A 320 9.65 14.87 -3.33
C ALA A 320 10.65 13.79 -2.86
N GLU A 321 10.24 12.52 -2.71
CA GLU A 321 11.13 11.42 -2.30
C GLU A 321 12.24 11.16 -3.30
N TYR A 322 11.97 11.32 -4.59
CA TYR A 322 12.93 11.06 -5.65
C TYR A 322 13.04 12.23 -6.62
N LEU A 323 14.25 12.42 -7.14
CA LEU A 323 14.48 13.14 -8.38
C LEU A 323 14.74 12.12 -9.49
N GLY A 324 13.83 12.04 -10.45
CA GLY A 324 14.04 11.21 -11.63
C GLY A 324 15.09 11.82 -12.54
N GLN A 325 16.11 11.05 -12.93
CA GLN A 325 17.15 11.43 -13.89
C GLN A 325 17.09 10.50 -15.11
N LEU A 326 16.81 11.06 -16.28
CA LEU A 326 16.73 10.33 -17.54
C LEU A 326 17.73 10.90 -18.55
N GLU A 327 18.78 10.14 -18.84
CA GLU A 327 19.82 10.50 -19.80
C GLU A 327 19.46 9.94 -21.18
N LEU A 328 19.31 10.82 -22.15
CA LEU A 328 18.76 10.50 -23.45
C LEU A 328 19.75 10.81 -24.57
N GLN A 329 19.54 10.14 -25.69
CA GLN A 329 20.21 10.42 -26.95
C GLN A 329 19.19 10.54 -28.06
N TYR A 330 19.30 11.62 -28.81
CA TYR A 330 18.57 11.85 -30.05
C TYR A 330 19.46 11.56 -31.26
N ASP A 331 19.01 10.66 -32.14
CA ASP A 331 19.68 10.35 -33.41
C ASP A 331 18.77 10.71 -34.61
N PRO A 332 19.07 11.81 -35.33
CA PRO A 332 18.28 12.21 -36.49
C PRO A 332 18.41 11.27 -37.70
N SER A 333 19.42 10.39 -37.72
CA SER A 333 19.64 9.43 -38.80
C SER A 333 18.69 8.23 -38.77
N VAL A 334 18.06 7.97 -37.61
CA VAL A 334 17.07 6.90 -37.45
C VAL A 334 15.80 7.27 -38.22
N THR A 335 15.54 6.56 -39.31
CA THR A 335 14.33 6.74 -40.14
C THR A 335 13.20 5.77 -39.76
N ASP A 336 13.54 4.63 -39.17
CA ASP A 336 12.59 3.62 -38.69
C ASP A 336 13.08 3.11 -37.32
N GLY A 337 12.21 3.19 -36.31
CA GLY A 337 12.56 2.96 -34.90
C GLY A 337 12.56 4.22 -34.04
N PRO A 338 12.87 4.10 -32.73
CA PRO A 338 12.90 5.23 -31.81
C PRO A 338 14.08 6.16 -32.09
N LYS A 339 13.79 7.43 -32.38
CA LYS A 339 14.82 8.47 -32.53
C LYS A 339 15.44 8.92 -31.21
N VAL A 340 14.73 8.68 -30.11
CA VAL A 340 15.16 8.98 -28.75
C VAL A 340 15.38 7.65 -28.02
N THR A 341 16.55 7.48 -27.41
CA THR A 341 16.90 6.26 -26.67
C THR A 341 17.48 6.60 -25.30
N VAL A 342 17.31 5.70 -24.34
CA VAL A 342 17.84 5.84 -22.97
C VAL A 342 19.31 5.42 -22.93
N ARG A 343 20.19 6.30 -22.47
CA ARG A 343 21.61 6.02 -22.17
C ARG A 343 21.83 5.66 -20.70
N GLY A 344 21.02 6.22 -19.82
CA GLY A 344 21.03 5.98 -18.38
C GLY A 344 19.72 6.47 -17.75
N ALA A 345 19.30 5.81 -16.68
CA ALA A 345 18.12 6.20 -15.92
C ALA A 345 18.38 5.90 -14.44
N ASP A 346 18.11 6.87 -13.58
CA ASP A 346 18.30 6.76 -12.13
C ASP A 346 17.18 7.50 -11.39
N ALA A 347 16.82 7.02 -10.22
CA ALA A 347 15.89 7.67 -9.30
C ALA A 347 16.65 8.07 -8.04
N ILE A 348 17.07 9.33 -7.97
CA ILE A 348 17.91 9.80 -6.88
C ILE A 348 17.04 10.05 -5.65
N ARG A 349 17.21 9.25 -4.61
CA ARG A 349 16.43 9.36 -3.35
C ARG A 349 16.86 10.57 -2.51
N MET A 350 15.90 11.33 -2.01
CA MET A 350 16.07 12.52 -1.18
C MET A 350 16.04 12.17 0.32
N ASP A 351 17.03 11.41 0.77
CA ASP A 351 17.15 10.99 2.17
C ASP A 351 18.14 11.87 2.98
N GLN A 352 18.43 11.48 4.22
CA GLN A 352 19.36 12.19 5.10
C GLN A 352 20.81 12.28 4.58
N ASN A 353 21.18 11.52 3.55
CA ASN A 353 22.51 11.56 2.94
C ASN A 353 22.65 12.70 1.91
N VAL A 354 21.53 13.30 1.51
CA VAL A 354 21.52 14.46 0.61
C VAL A 354 21.55 15.75 1.44
N GLY A 355 22.55 16.59 1.19
CA GLY A 355 22.67 17.90 1.84
C GLY A 355 21.60 18.91 1.38
N ASN A 356 21.58 20.08 2.01
CA ASN A 356 20.67 21.17 1.65
C ASN A 356 21.28 22.17 0.65
N ASN A 357 20.41 22.89 -0.06
CA ASN A 357 20.76 24.11 -0.77
C ASN A 357 20.51 25.33 0.14
N PRO A 358 21.54 26.05 0.61
CA PRO A 358 21.38 27.12 1.60
C PRO A 358 20.45 28.27 1.17
N ALA A 359 20.33 28.56 -0.13
CA ALA A 359 19.47 29.62 -0.62
C ALA A 359 17.98 29.22 -0.54
N VAL A 360 17.67 28.00 -0.96
CA VAL A 360 16.32 27.43 -0.89
C VAL A 360 15.92 27.18 0.57
N ASP A 361 16.84 26.67 1.39
CA ASP A 361 16.65 26.45 2.82
C ASP A 361 16.25 27.73 3.55
N ALA A 362 16.89 28.86 3.23
CA ALA A 362 16.56 30.16 3.82
C ALA A 362 15.16 30.65 3.41
N VAL A 363 14.72 30.36 2.18
CA VAL A 363 13.37 30.70 1.71
C VAL A 363 12.32 29.84 2.43
N ILE A 364 12.56 28.53 2.54
CA ILE A 364 11.69 27.62 3.31
C ILE A 364 11.61 28.06 4.78
N GLY A 365 12.72 28.45 5.40
CA GLY A 365 12.75 28.98 6.77
C GLY A 365 11.88 30.23 6.95
N ASN A 366 11.79 31.10 5.94
CA ASN A 366 10.89 32.26 5.98
C ASN A 366 9.42 31.85 5.89
N TYR A 367 9.09 30.87 5.05
CA TYR A 367 7.73 30.32 4.98
C TYR A 367 7.34 29.66 6.30
N MET A 368 8.24 28.88 6.91
CA MET A 368 8.04 28.29 8.23
C MET A 368 7.80 29.35 9.32
N ALA A 369 8.59 30.42 9.31
CA ALA A 369 8.40 31.53 10.25
C ALA A 369 7.04 32.24 10.04
N GLY A 370 6.62 32.41 8.78
CA GLY A 370 5.31 32.96 8.42
C GLY A 370 4.16 32.08 8.90
N LEU A 371 4.28 30.76 8.70
CA LEU A 371 3.32 29.77 9.17
C LEU A 371 3.22 29.79 10.70
N ASN A 372 4.35 29.74 11.41
CA ASN A 372 4.37 29.81 12.88
C ASN A 372 3.77 31.12 13.40
N ALA A 373 3.97 32.24 12.70
CA ALA A 373 3.34 33.52 13.04
C ALA A 373 1.82 33.50 12.82
N GLN A 374 1.35 32.83 11.77
CA GLN A 374 -0.08 32.66 11.48
C GLN A 374 -0.77 31.71 12.48
N LEU A 375 -0.10 30.63 12.87
CA LEU A 375 -0.58 29.66 13.86
C LEU A 375 -0.51 30.20 15.30
N GLY A 376 0.44 31.09 15.58
CA GLY A 376 0.71 31.61 16.92
C GLY A 376 1.53 30.68 17.81
N PHE A 377 2.06 29.58 17.26
CA PHE A 377 2.93 28.62 17.92
C PHE A 377 3.88 27.98 16.90
N ASP A 378 4.88 27.25 17.40
CA ASP A 378 5.83 26.52 16.55
C ASP A 378 5.23 25.17 16.13
N CYS A 379 4.94 24.99 14.84
CA CYS A 379 4.30 23.78 14.33
C CYS A 379 5.18 22.53 14.38
N LEU A 380 6.50 22.69 14.55
CA LEU A 380 7.45 21.58 14.72
C LEU A 380 7.77 21.28 16.19
N ALA A 381 7.21 22.04 17.14
CA ALA A 381 7.41 21.75 18.55
C ALA A 381 6.73 20.43 18.96
N LYS A 382 7.27 19.81 20.01
CA LYS A 382 6.69 18.61 20.64
C LYS A 382 5.22 18.87 20.98
N TYR A 383 4.35 17.98 20.54
CA TYR A 383 2.91 18.14 20.67
C TYR A 383 2.26 17.01 21.49
N ALA A 384 2.61 15.76 21.17
CA ALA A 384 2.15 14.59 21.90
C ALA A 384 3.19 13.47 21.84
N GLU A 385 3.13 12.52 22.75
CA GLU A 385 4.01 11.37 22.75
C GLU A 385 3.26 10.03 22.74
N THR A 386 3.86 9.04 22.10
CA THR A 386 3.47 7.64 22.14
C THR A 386 4.41 6.80 23.00
N ASP A 387 5.61 7.31 23.32
CA ASP A 387 6.63 6.64 24.13
C ASP A 387 6.48 6.96 25.62
N LEU A 388 5.43 6.42 26.24
CA LEU A 388 5.14 6.69 27.64
C LEU A 388 6.15 5.97 28.55
N PHE A 389 6.94 6.73 29.32
CA PHE A 389 7.99 6.20 30.23
C PHE A 389 9.12 5.40 29.54
N GLY A 390 9.42 5.63 28.25
CA GLY A 390 10.47 4.87 27.54
C GLY A 390 10.00 3.47 27.11
N ASP A 391 8.70 3.34 26.90
CA ASP A 391 8.03 2.15 26.41
C ASP A 391 8.12 1.89 24.90
N GLY A 392 8.90 2.72 24.21
CA GLY A 392 9.43 2.51 22.86
C GLY A 392 8.53 3.06 21.76
N GLY A 393 7.39 3.65 22.12
CA GLY A 393 6.42 4.27 21.22
C GLY A 393 5.81 3.31 20.21
N PHE A 394 4.86 3.81 19.42
CA PHE A 394 4.22 3.05 18.36
C PHE A 394 3.88 3.93 17.16
N HIS A 395 3.88 3.34 15.96
CA HIS A 395 3.47 4.02 14.74
C HIS A 395 1.95 4.14 14.65
N LEU A 396 1.45 5.26 14.17
CA LEU A 396 0.09 5.36 13.62
C LEU A 396 0.17 4.96 12.15
N THR A 397 -0.48 3.86 11.76
CA THR A 397 -0.45 3.29 10.41
C THR A 397 -1.83 3.36 9.78
N ASP A 398 -1.86 3.60 8.47
CA ASP A 398 -2.98 3.58 7.54
C ASP A 398 -3.06 2.26 6.73
N MET A 399 -2.32 1.23 7.16
CA MET A 399 -2.14 -0.05 6.46
C MET A 399 -2.56 -1.24 7.34
N PRO A 400 -2.89 -2.40 6.74
CA PRO A 400 -2.98 -2.67 5.30
C PRO A 400 -4.22 -2.01 4.65
N PRO A 401 -4.26 -1.86 3.31
CA PRO A 401 -5.41 -1.27 2.63
C PRO A 401 -6.67 -2.10 2.85
N LEU A 402 -7.85 -1.46 2.70
CA LEU A 402 -9.17 -2.07 2.85
C LEU A 402 -9.34 -2.76 4.21
N SER A 403 -8.72 -2.21 5.27
CA SER A 403 -8.80 -2.76 6.62
C SER A 403 -8.91 -1.64 7.68
N GLU A 404 -9.22 -2.03 8.91
CA GLU A 404 -9.18 -1.11 10.06
C GLU A 404 -7.75 -0.62 10.27
N SER A 405 -7.60 0.69 10.51
CA SER A 405 -6.30 1.29 10.77
C SER A 405 -6.33 2.05 12.10
N ASN A 406 -5.25 1.99 12.87
CA ASN A 406 -5.20 2.65 14.17
C ASN A 406 -5.21 4.20 14.04
N VAL A 407 -4.68 4.74 12.94
CA VAL A 407 -4.80 6.18 12.62
C VAL A 407 -6.26 6.53 12.29
N GLY A 408 -6.98 5.66 11.58
CA GLY A 408 -8.41 5.81 11.32
C GLY A 408 -9.26 5.79 12.58
N ASP A 409 -8.94 4.91 13.53
CA ASP A 409 -9.59 4.85 14.83
C ASP A 409 -9.39 6.14 15.63
N LEU A 410 -8.16 6.63 15.69
CA LEU A 410 -7.82 7.90 16.35
C LEU A 410 -8.58 9.08 15.72
N ILE A 411 -8.55 9.18 14.39
CA ILE A 411 -9.22 10.26 13.65
C ILE A 411 -10.72 10.25 13.93
N THR A 412 -11.37 9.10 13.80
CA THR A 412 -12.83 9.03 13.98
C THR A 412 -13.24 9.22 15.44
N ASP A 413 -12.43 8.80 16.41
CA ASP A 413 -12.65 9.09 17.84
C ASP A 413 -12.58 10.59 18.14
N THR A 414 -11.57 11.27 17.59
CA THR A 414 -11.40 12.71 17.76
C THR A 414 -12.50 13.52 17.06
N TYR A 415 -12.98 13.08 15.90
CA TYR A 415 -14.17 13.66 15.24
C TYR A 415 -15.41 13.54 16.14
N ARG A 416 -15.72 12.32 16.60
CA ARG A 416 -16.88 12.04 17.47
C ARG A 416 -16.81 12.90 18.73
N GLY A 417 -15.63 12.96 19.37
CA GLY A 417 -15.38 13.77 20.55
C GLY A 417 -15.58 15.26 20.32
N ALA A 418 -14.95 15.81 19.28
CA ALA A 418 -14.98 17.24 18.98
C ALA A 418 -16.39 17.73 18.61
N VAL A 419 -17.13 17.00 17.77
CA VAL A 419 -18.52 17.36 17.43
C VAL A 419 -19.42 17.31 18.65
N ASN A 420 -19.26 16.30 19.53
CA ASN A 420 -20.04 16.19 20.76
C ASN A 420 -19.71 17.28 21.78
N GLN A 421 -18.50 17.83 21.77
CA GLN A 421 -18.15 18.99 22.58
C GLN A 421 -18.83 20.28 22.08
N VAL A 422 -18.98 20.42 20.76
CA VAL A 422 -19.67 21.57 20.14
C VAL A 422 -21.19 21.51 20.40
N ASP A 423 -21.80 20.34 20.27
CA ASP A 423 -23.24 20.12 20.46
C ASP A 423 -23.54 19.01 21.49
N PRO A 424 -23.27 19.25 22.79
CA PRO A 424 -23.46 18.23 23.83
C PRO A 424 -24.94 17.88 24.08
N ALA A 425 -25.87 18.72 23.60
CA ALA A 425 -27.30 18.46 23.71
C ALA A 425 -27.82 17.48 22.65
N SER A 426 -27.09 17.32 21.55
CA SER A 426 -27.37 16.38 20.47
C SER A 426 -26.05 15.73 20.01
N PRO A 427 -25.48 14.82 20.80
CA PRO A 427 -24.28 14.11 20.38
C PRO A 427 -24.54 13.29 19.11
N VAL A 428 -23.49 13.09 18.31
CA VAL A 428 -23.50 12.14 17.21
C VAL A 428 -23.46 10.70 17.75
N ASP A 429 -24.17 9.81 17.08
CA ASP A 429 -24.17 8.38 17.39
C ASP A 429 -22.81 7.77 17.05
N PHE A 430 -22.26 8.13 15.88
CA PHE A 430 -20.97 7.65 15.38
C PHE A 430 -20.27 8.68 14.48
N ALA A 431 -19.00 8.45 14.17
CA ALA A 431 -18.21 9.24 13.23
C ALA A 431 -17.51 8.33 12.22
N ILE A 432 -17.29 8.86 11.01
CA ILE A 432 -16.64 8.14 9.91
C ILE A 432 -15.60 9.00 9.18
N GLU A 433 -14.61 8.34 8.59
CA GLU A 433 -13.62 8.94 7.69
C GLU A 433 -13.26 7.93 6.59
N ALA A 434 -13.12 8.38 5.35
CA ALA A 434 -12.70 7.52 4.23
C ALA A 434 -11.17 7.52 4.11
N ASN A 435 -10.55 6.37 3.82
CA ASN A 435 -9.09 6.25 3.75
C ASN A 435 -8.45 7.22 2.74
N GLY A 436 -9.14 7.62 1.67
CA GLY A 436 -8.59 8.54 0.66
C GLY A 436 -8.26 9.94 1.21
N VAL A 437 -8.86 10.32 2.35
CA VAL A 437 -8.61 11.59 3.04
C VAL A 437 -7.48 11.45 4.08
N ILE A 438 -7.18 10.22 4.53
CA ILE A 438 -6.05 9.90 5.40
C ILE A 438 -4.81 9.76 4.51
N ARG A 439 -3.93 10.76 4.52
CA ARG A 439 -2.84 10.87 3.52
C ARG A 439 -1.53 10.24 3.92
N ALA A 440 -1.37 9.98 5.21
CA ALA A 440 -0.21 9.28 5.74
C ALA A 440 -0.50 8.74 7.13
N GLY A 441 0.10 7.59 7.45
CA GLY A 441 0.45 7.24 8.82
C GLY A 441 1.44 8.24 9.43
N VAL A 442 1.57 8.22 10.75
CA VAL A 442 2.56 8.99 11.51
C VAL A 442 3.56 8.02 12.13
N PRO A 443 4.80 7.92 11.61
CA PRO A 443 5.79 7.03 12.17
C PRO A 443 6.25 7.54 13.54
N LYS A 444 6.54 6.65 14.50
CA LYS A 444 6.97 7.02 15.87
C LYS A 444 8.29 7.81 15.92
N GLY A 445 9.11 7.70 14.87
CA GLY A 445 10.47 8.26 14.77
C GLY A 445 11.39 7.84 15.92
N ALA A 446 12.45 8.62 16.17
CA ALA A 446 13.49 8.23 17.12
C ALA A 446 13.09 8.38 18.60
N THR A 447 12.13 9.26 18.90
CA THR A 447 11.76 9.62 20.28
C THR A 447 10.33 9.26 20.65
N GLY A 448 9.51 8.75 19.73
CA GLY A 448 8.08 8.51 19.99
C GLY A 448 7.30 9.80 20.25
N ILE A 449 7.74 10.94 19.71
CA ILE A 449 7.10 12.24 19.91
C ILE A 449 6.59 12.73 18.56
N TYR A 450 5.36 13.19 18.52
CA TYR A 450 4.72 13.81 17.37
C TYR A 450 4.70 15.32 17.51
N SER A 451 4.97 16.03 16.42
CA SER A 451 4.69 17.46 16.30
C SER A 451 3.28 17.71 15.77
N PHE A 452 2.83 18.96 15.86
CA PHE A 452 1.57 19.38 15.23
C PHE A 452 1.62 19.19 13.71
N TYR A 453 2.77 19.45 13.08
CA TYR A 453 2.98 19.24 11.65
C TYR A 453 2.77 17.78 11.25
N ASP A 454 3.33 16.83 12.02
CA ASP A 454 3.25 15.40 11.72
C ASP A 454 1.80 14.89 11.79
N LEU A 455 1.03 15.34 12.80
CA LEU A 455 -0.39 15.01 12.92
C LEU A 455 -1.24 15.67 11.82
N TYR A 456 -0.94 16.92 11.44
CA TYR A 456 -1.63 17.60 10.35
C TYR A 456 -1.44 16.87 9.01
N ARG A 457 -0.22 16.38 8.75
CA ARG A 457 0.13 15.64 7.53
C ARG A 457 -0.73 14.38 7.32
N ALA A 458 -1.26 13.78 8.39
CA ALA A 458 -2.18 12.65 8.28
C ALA A 458 -3.55 13.05 7.69
N LEU A 459 -4.00 14.29 7.90
CA LEU A 459 -5.27 14.85 7.40
C LEU A 459 -5.10 16.27 6.82
N PRO A 460 -4.31 16.45 5.75
CA PRO A 460 -3.93 17.77 5.27
C PRO A 460 -4.92 18.36 4.26
N LEU A 461 -5.81 17.53 3.70
CA LEU A 461 -6.60 17.88 2.53
C LEU A 461 -7.74 18.83 2.82
N GLY A 462 -8.01 19.66 1.81
CA GLY A 462 -9.31 20.27 1.60
C GLY A 462 -9.37 21.75 1.93
N GLY A 463 -10.54 22.31 1.68
CA GLY A 463 -10.85 23.71 1.94
C GLY A 463 -12.32 23.88 2.28
N SER A 464 -12.69 25.05 2.78
CA SER A 464 -14.10 25.38 3.01
C SER A 464 -14.80 25.71 1.68
N PRO A 465 -16.10 25.37 1.54
CA PRO A 465 -16.94 25.92 0.47
C PRO A 465 -17.17 27.44 0.58
N TYR A 466 -16.80 28.07 1.69
CA TYR A 466 -16.95 29.51 1.96
C TYR A 466 -15.62 30.26 2.09
N ASP A 467 -14.58 29.60 2.60
CA ASP A 467 -13.28 30.19 2.93
C ASP A 467 -12.09 29.27 2.61
N PHE A 468 -11.50 29.48 1.44
CA PHE A 468 -10.28 28.79 1.03
C PHE A 468 -9.00 29.30 1.73
N THR A 469 -9.08 30.35 2.57
CA THR A 469 -7.91 30.89 3.30
C THR A 469 -7.57 30.11 4.57
N THR A 470 -8.50 29.26 5.04
CA THR A 470 -8.26 28.32 6.12
C THR A 470 -8.33 26.88 5.58
N PRO A 471 -7.19 26.24 5.30
CA PRO A 471 -7.15 24.87 4.78
C PRO A 471 -7.73 23.81 5.72
N GLY A 472 -8.02 22.66 5.14
CA GLY A 472 -8.70 21.54 5.76
C GLY A 472 -10.19 21.54 5.45
N TYR A 473 -10.73 20.36 5.17
CA TYR A 473 -12.18 20.18 5.10
C TYR A 473 -12.83 20.48 6.47
N PRO A 474 -13.98 21.17 6.48
CA PRO A 474 -14.79 21.27 7.69
C PRO A 474 -15.40 19.91 8.06
N LEU A 475 -15.62 19.69 9.36
CA LEU A 475 -16.47 18.62 9.84
C LEU A 475 -17.93 18.98 9.61
N VAL A 476 -18.70 17.96 9.23
CA VAL A 476 -20.15 18.05 9.05
C VAL A 476 -20.85 17.06 9.99
N ALA A 477 -22.03 17.43 10.45
CA ALA A 477 -22.87 16.58 11.28
C ALA A 477 -24.30 16.55 10.74
N PHE A 478 -24.74 15.39 10.27
CA PHE A 478 -26.02 15.22 9.59
C PHE A 478 -26.66 13.87 9.93
N TYR A 479 -27.89 13.65 9.47
CA TYR A 479 -28.64 12.44 9.76
C TYR A 479 -28.87 11.57 8.53
N LEU A 480 -28.86 10.25 8.73
CA LEU A 480 -29.28 9.24 7.76
C LEU A 480 -30.12 8.16 8.44
N PHE A 481 -31.01 7.52 7.70
CA PHE A 481 -31.70 6.31 8.17
C PHE A 481 -30.75 5.12 8.17
N GLY A 482 -30.96 4.16 9.08
CA GLY A 482 -30.18 2.91 9.14
C GLY A 482 -30.08 2.19 7.79
N ALA A 483 -31.18 2.13 7.04
CA ALA A 483 -31.21 1.53 5.71
C ALA A 483 -30.35 2.28 4.67
N GLU A 484 -30.24 3.60 4.80
CA GLU A 484 -29.40 4.43 3.92
C GLU A 484 -27.92 4.20 4.24
N ILE A 485 -27.57 4.08 5.53
CA ILE A 485 -26.21 3.78 6.00
C ILE A 485 -25.76 2.41 5.48
N GLU A 486 -26.55 1.36 5.69
CA GLU A 486 -26.26 0.01 5.18
C GLU A 486 -26.11 0.02 3.65
N GLY A 487 -27.01 0.71 2.94
CA GLY A 487 -26.99 0.81 1.48
C GLY A 487 -25.77 1.55 0.92
N VAL A 488 -25.27 2.59 1.61
CA VAL A 488 -24.04 3.30 1.24
C VAL A 488 -22.82 2.45 1.52
N MET A 489 -22.68 1.91 2.74
CA MET A 489 -21.53 1.09 3.14
C MET A 489 -21.35 -0.11 2.21
N ASN A 490 -22.44 -0.79 1.87
CA ASN A 490 -22.41 -1.92 0.97
C ASN A 490 -21.97 -1.54 -0.46
N GLN A 491 -22.40 -0.39 -0.98
CA GLN A 491 -21.93 0.12 -2.28
C GLN A 491 -20.45 0.51 -2.25
N LEU A 492 -19.97 1.09 -1.15
CA LEU A 492 -18.54 1.41 -0.99
C LEU A 492 -17.69 0.14 -0.97
N LEU A 493 -18.13 -0.91 -0.25
CA LEU A 493 -17.46 -2.22 -0.23
C LEU A 493 -17.49 -2.90 -1.61
N ASP A 494 -18.55 -2.70 -2.40
CA ASP A 494 -18.65 -3.20 -3.78
C ASP A 494 -17.64 -2.53 -4.72
N LEU A 495 -17.30 -1.25 -4.49
CA LEU A 495 -16.25 -0.57 -5.25
C LEU A 495 -14.89 -1.25 -5.03
N GLY A 496 -14.62 -1.72 -3.81
CA GLY A 496 -13.37 -2.40 -3.46
C GLY A 496 -12.14 -1.52 -3.61
N LEU A 497 -12.31 -0.20 -3.52
CA LEU A 497 -11.26 0.80 -3.63
C LEU A 497 -10.86 1.27 -2.24
N ASN A 498 -9.55 1.27 -1.94
CA ASN A 498 -9.06 1.64 -0.62
C ASN A 498 -9.53 3.05 -0.23
N ASP A 499 -9.45 4.02 -1.15
CA ASP A 499 -9.80 5.42 -0.90
C ASP A 499 -11.24 5.64 -0.40
N PHE A 500 -12.14 4.70 -0.71
CA PHE A 500 -13.55 4.73 -0.33
C PHE A 500 -13.87 3.87 0.92
N PHE A 501 -12.89 3.15 1.46
CA PHE A 501 -13.05 2.33 2.65
C PHE A 501 -13.20 3.23 3.89
N VAL A 502 -14.17 2.90 4.75
CA VAL A 502 -14.64 3.81 5.80
C VAL A 502 -14.16 3.37 7.19
N GLN A 503 -13.29 4.16 7.80
CA GLN A 503 -12.92 4.06 9.21
C GLN A 503 -14.07 4.56 10.09
N ALA A 504 -14.17 4.09 11.34
CA ALA A 504 -15.34 4.38 12.17
C ALA A 504 -15.06 4.48 13.68
N SER A 505 -15.83 5.34 14.36
CA SER A 505 -15.94 5.42 15.82
C SER A 505 -17.41 5.43 16.24
N GLY A 506 -17.76 4.66 17.27
CA GLY A 506 -19.17 4.48 17.69
C GLY A 506 -20.00 3.57 16.76
N LEU A 507 -19.39 3.05 15.69
CA LEU A 507 -19.97 2.08 14.77
C LEU A 507 -19.00 0.90 14.62
N LYS A 508 -19.55 -0.32 14.56
CA LYS A 508 -18.81 -1.53 14.18
C LYS A 508 -19.45 -2.15 12.95
N TYR A 509 -18.64 -2.69 12.05
CA TYR A 509 -19.18 -3.47 10.95
C TYR A 509 -18.30 -4.66 10.59
N THR A 510 -18.97 -5.69 10.08
CA THR A 510 -18.33 -6.88 9.52
C THR A 510 -18.64 -6.91 8.03
N TYR A 511 -17.65 -7.24 7.21
CA TYR A 511 -17.83 -7.36 5.76
C TYR A 511 -17.12 -8.61 5.22
N ASP A 512 -17.66 -9.20 4.17
CA ASP A 512 -17.04 -10.28 3.42
C ASP A 512 -16.41 -9.69 2.13
N PRO A 513 -15.06 -9.64 2.02
CA PRO A 513 -14.41 -9.14 0.81
C PRO A 513 -14.69 -9.99 -0.43
N ASN A 514 -15.00 -11.29 -0.26
CA ASN A 514 -15.36 -12.23 -1.31
C ASN A 514 -16.87 -12.30 -1.57
N GLY A 515 -17.66 -11.54 -0.80
CA GLY A 515 -19.10 -11.50 -0.92
C GLY A 515 -19.56 -11.01 -2.31
N PRO A 516 -20.73 -11.47 -2.79
CA PRO A 516 -21.28 -10.99 -4.04
C PRO A 516 -21.60 -9.49 -3.96
N ALA A 517 -21.61 -8.82 -5.11
CA ALA A 517 -22.00 -7.41 -5.18
C ALA A 517 -23.38 -7.19 -4.53
N GLY A 518 -23.47 -6.23 -3.63
CA GLY A 518 -24.67 -5.94 -2.86
C GLY A 518 -24.83 -6.81 -1.60
N GLY A 519 -23.90 -7.71 -1.31
CA GLY A 519 -23.94 -8.61 -0.14
C GLY A 519 -22.63 -8.69 0.63
N LYS A 520 -21.71 -7.73 0.42
CA LYS A 520 -20.43 -7.69 1.13
C LYS A 520 -20.58 -7.21 2.56
N LEU A 521 -21.53 -6.33 2.86
CA LEU A 521 -21.78 -5.90 4.22
C LEU A 521 -22.55 -6.97 5.00
N MET A 522 -21.93 -7.55 6.02
CA MET A 522 -22.50 -8.66 6.80
C MET A 522 -23.29 -8.19 8.01
N SER A 523 -22.75 -7.21 8.74
CA SER A 523 -23.45 -6.60 9.87
C SER A 523 -22.96 -5.18 10.12
N VAL A 524 -23.83 -4.34 10.67
CA VAL A 524 -23.50 -3.02 11.20
C VAL A 524 -24.15 -2.88 12.58
N SER A 525 -23.38 -2.44 13.56
CA SER A 525 -23.84 -2.18 14.91
C SER A 525 -23.40 -0.80 15.37
N VAL A 526 -24.23 -0.14 16.16
CA VAL A 526 -23.98 1.20 16.70
C VAL A 526 -23.90 1.12 18.22
N ASP A 527 -22.97 1.86 18.81
CA ASP A 527 -22.82 2.03 20.24
C ASP A 527 -24.00 2.80 20.82
N ASN A 528 -24.62 2.28 21.88
CA ASN A 528 -25.72 2.96 22.58
C ASN A 528 -25.26 4.10 23.53
N GLY A 529 -23.97 4.45 23.49
CA GLY A 529 -23.34 5.47 24.33
C GLY A 529 -22.75 4.93 25.64
N SER A 530 -22.83 3.62 25.88
CA SER A 530 -22.23 2.95 27.04
C SER A 530 -21.12 1.96 26.68
N GLY A 531 -20.70 1.94 25.41
CA GLY A 531 -19.78 0.94 24.86
C GLY A 531 -20.46 -0.38 24.49
N VAL A 532 -21.80 -0.42 24.54
CA VAL A 532 -22.59 -1.61 24.18
C VAL A 532 -23.14 -1.41 22.77
N TYR A 533 -22.68 -2.27 21.87
CA TYR A 533 -23.08 -2.24 20.46
C TYR A 533 -24.33 -3.08 20.21
N GLY A 534 -25.26 -2.53 19.44
CA GLY A 534 -26.46 -3.24 18.96
C GLY A 534 -26.67 -3.02 17.46
N PRO A 535 -27.39 -3.93 16.77
CA PRO A 535 -27.57 -3.86 15.32
C PRO A 535 -28.27 -2.58 14.91
N ILE A 536 -27.82 -1.98 13.80
CA ILE A 536 -28.45 -0.80 13.23
C ILE A 536 -29.90 -1.11 12.85
N GLN A 537 -30.80 -0.16 13.07
CA GLN A 537 -32.23 -0.33 12.83
C GLN A 537 -32.63 0.44 11.56
N PRO A 538 -33.16 -0.23 10.51
CA PRO A 538 -33.39 0.39 9.20
C PRO A 538 -34.21 1.69 9.21
N GLY A 539 -35.23 1.78 10.08
CA GLY A 539 -36.12 2.94 10.19
C GLY A 539 -35.70 3.98 11.22
N THR A 540 -34.58 3.77 11.92
CA THR A 540 -34.06 4.72 12.91
C THR A 540 -33.17 5.75 12.21
N LEU A 541 -33.30 7.00 12.64
CA LEU A 541 -32.48 8.09 12.17
C LEU A 541 -31.25 8.20 13.09
N TYR A 542 -30.05 8.14 12.51
CA TYR A 542 -28.78 8.25 13.22
C TYR A 542 -28.07 9.55 12.83
N LYS A 543 -27.54 10.27 13.80
CA LYS A 543 -26.69 11.44 13.60
C LYS A 543 -25.24 10.96 13.47
N LEU A 544 -24.57 11.33 12.40
CA LEU A 544 -23.15 11.01 12.20
C LEU A 544 -22.31 12.25 11.98
N ALA A 545 -21.03 12.15 12.34
CA ALA A 545 -19.99 13.10 11.95
C ALA A 545 -19.14 12.52 10.81
N ALA A 546 -18.76 13.36 9.85
CA ALA A 546 -17.80 13.04 8.79
C ALA A 546 -17.08 14.32 8.37
N ASN A 547 -16.05 14.20 7.52
CA ASN A 547 -15.57 15.39 6.81
C ASN A 547 -16.55 15.79 5.70
N TYR A 548 -16.48 17.06 5.29
CA TYR A 548 -17.34 17.65 4.26
C TYR A 548 -17.27 16.92 2.90
N TYR A 549 -16.08 16.52 2.47
CA TYR A 549 -15.85 15.84 1.17
C TYR A 549 -16.55 14.49 1.11
N VAL A 550 -16.42 13.67 2.16
CA VAL A 550 -17.15 12.41 2.33
C VAL A 550 -18.65 12.65 2.36
N GLY A 551 -19.11 13.69 3.05
CA GLY A 551 -20.51 14.10 3.03
C GLY A 551 -21.02 14.45 1.62
N ALA A 552 -20.25 15.20 0.83
CA ALA A 552 -20.62 15.63 -0.51
C ALA A 552 -20.83 14.46 -1.49
N PHE A 553 -20.19 13.31 -1.24
CA PHE A 553 -20.39 12.10 -2.04
C PHE A 553 -21.74 11.41 -1.85
N LEU A 554 -22.57 11.79 -0.88
CA LEU A 554 -23.93 11.24 -0.72
C LEU A 554 -24.75 11.34 -2.02
N GLY A 555 -24.54 12.39 -2.81
CA GLY A 555 -25.18 12.59 -4.10
C GLY A 555 -24.91 11.47 -5.11
N MET A 556 -23.75 10.80 -5.04
CA MET A 556 -23.44 9.63 -5.90
C MET A 556 -24.39 8.46 -5.67
N PHE A 557 -24.96 8.39 -4.47
CA PHE A 557 -25.92 7.35 -4.05
C PHE A 557 -27.38 7.81 -4.19
N GLY A 558 -27.61 9.02 -4.72
CA GLY A 558 -28.94 9.64 -4.77
C GLY A 558 -29.47 10.04 -3.39
N LEU A 559 -28.58 10.25 -2.42
CA LEU A 559 -28.90 10.66 -1.06
C LEU A 559 -28.49 12.11 -0.80
N PHE A 560 -29.16 12.72 0.18
CA PHE A 560 -28.88 14.07 0.65
C PHE A 560 -28.91 14.09 2.18
N PRO A 561 -28.13 14.97 2.83
CA PRO A 561 -28.13 15.06 4.29
C PRO A 561 -29.53 15.41 4.83
N ARG A 562 -29.84 14.90 6.02
CA ARG A 562 -31.08 15.20 6.74
C ARG A 562 -30.80 15.97 8.02
N ASP A 563 -31.78 16.77 8.43
CA ASP A 563 -31.85 17.33 9.78
C ASP A 563 -32.52 16.35 10.77
N GLN A 564 -32.63 16.76 12.03
CA GLN A 564 -33.22 15.95 13.11
C GLN A 564 -34.69 15.56 12.87
N SER A 565 -35.43 16.30 12.02
CA SER A 565 -36.80 15.94 11.64
C SER A 565 -36.87 14.80 10.63
N GLY A 566 -35.74 14.41 10.06
CA GLY A 566 -35.63 13.42 8.99
C GLY A 566 -35.94 14.02 7.61
N ALA A 567 -36.11 15.33 7.47
CA ALA A 567 -36.30 15.97 6.17
C ALA A 567 -34.98 15.99 5.39
N GLN A 568 -35.00 15.56 4.11
CA GLN A 568 -33.84 15.73 3.22
C GLN A 568 -33.71 17.18 2.80
N HIS A 569 -32.48 17.68 2.81
CA HIS A 569 -32.13 18.98 2.24
C HIS A 569 -31.75 18.75 0.77
N THR A 570 -32.77 18.67 -0.10
CA THR A 570 -32.59 18.51 -1.55
C THR A 570 -32.21 19.85 -2.19
N PRO A 571 -31.22 19.93 -3.10
CA PRO A 571 -30.89 21.18 -3.75
C PRO A 571 -32.01 21.61 -4.73
N PRO A 572 -32.62 22.80 -4.59
CA PRO A 572 -33.59 23.33 -5.57
C PRO A 572 -32.91 23.81 -6.87
N THR A 573 -31.63 24.20 -6.74
CA THR A 573 -30.62 24.61 -7.72
C THR A 573 -29.28 24.56 -6.98
N TYR A 574 -28.14 24.37 -7.68
CA TYR A 574 -26.79 24.60 -7.13
C TYR A 574 -26.82 25.80 -6.17
N PRO A 575 -26.39 25.68 -4.91
CA PRO A 575 -25.22 24.92 -4.41
C PRO A 575 -25.49 23.61 -3.63
N ASP A 576 -24.41 22.90 -3.30
CA ASP A 576 -24.34 21.65 -2.50
C ASP A 576 -25.04 21.79 -1.12
N PRO A 577 -26.02 20.94 -0.76
CA PRO A 577 -26.72 21.01 0.53
C PRO A 577 -25.86 20.64 1.74
N MET A 578 -24.70 19.97 1.56
CA MET A 578 -23.84 19.56 2.68
C MET A 578 -23.29 20.74 3.49
N LYS A 579 -23.12 21.89 2.85
CA LYS A 579 -22.59 23.12 3.48
C LYS A 579 -23.41 23.60 4.68
N ASP A 580 -24.72 23.31 4.70
CA ASP A 580 -25.62 23.74 5.76
C ASP A 580 -25.48 22.86 7.03
N PHE A 581 -24.69 21.78 6.95
CA PHE A 581 -24.42 20.83 8.02
C PHE A 581 -23.01 20.96 8.62
N ILE A 582 -22.25 21.99 8.22
CA ILE A 582 -20.93 22.28 8.78
C ILE A 582 -21.04 22.56 10.28
N VAL A 583 -20.14 21.97 11.05
CA VAL A 583 -20.07 22.12 12.51
C VAL A 583 -19.37 23.44 12.84
N HIS A 584 -20.04 24.27 13.64
CA HIS A 584 -19.56 25.59 14.02
C HIS A 584 -19.39 25.73 15.55
N PRO A 585 -18.16 25.66 16.09
CA PRO A 585 -17.91 25.87 17.52
C PRO A 585 -18.25 27.31 17.97
N ALA A 586 -18.21 28.26 17.04
CA ALA A 586 -18.66 29.63 17.23
C ALA A 586 -19.25 30.17 15.91
N PRO A 587 -20.11 31.21 15.95
CA PRO A 587 -20.69 31.77 14.73
C PRO A 587 -19.64 32.17 13.69
N GLY A 588 -19.71 31.56 12.50
CA GLY A 588 -18.78 31.83 11.40
C GLY A 588 -17.39 31.18 11.54
N VAL A 589 -17.18 30.36 12.58
CA VAL A 589 -15.95 29.56 12.74
C VAL A 589 -16.31 28.12 12.43
N GLU A 590 -15.66 27.51 11.45
CA GLU A 590 -15.83 26.10 11.11
C GLU A 590 -14.90 25.24 11.97
N LEU A 591 -15.38 24.08 12.42
CA LEU A 591 -14.50 23.06 12.99
C LEU A 591 -13.85 22.27 11.85
N LYS A 592 -12.52 22.36 11.71
CA LYS A 592 -11.78 21.59 10.71
C LYS A 592 -11.45 20.17 11.18
N CYS A 593 -11.27 19.27 10.23
CA CYS A 593 -10.88 17.88 10.49
C CYS A 593 -9.55 17.79 11.27
N TRP A 594 -8.51 18.50 10.81
CA TRP A 594 -7.23 18.55 11.50
C TRP A 594 -7.33 19.18 12.90
N GLN A 595 -8.27 20.12 13.13
CA GLN A 595 -8.51 20.71 14.45
C GLN A 595 -9.13 19.71 15.41
N ALA A 596 -10.03 18.86 14.93
CA ALA A 596 -10.59 17.78 15.73
C ALA A 596 -9.49 16.79 16.12
N LEU A 597 -8.66 16.34 15.15
CA LEU A 597 -7.55 15.42 15.41
C LEU A 597 -6.55 15.99 16.43
N THR A 598 -5.95 17.13 16.09
CA THR A 598 -4.89 17.73 16.92
C THR A 598 -5.43 18.17 18.29
N GLY A 599 -6.62 18.78 18.34
CA GLY A 599 -7.28 19.15 19.59
C GLY A 599 -7.66 17.95 20.46
N GLY A 600 -8.10 16.84 19.85
CA GLY A 600 -8.41 15.60 20.54
C GLY A 600 -7.16 14.93 21.13
N VAL A 601 -6.06 14.91 20.38
CA VAL A 601 -4.76 14.45 20.86
C VAL A 601 -4.25 15.32 22.01
N ALA A 602 -4.29 16.65 21.87
CA ALA A 602 -3.85 17.57 22.93
C ALA A 602 -4.71 17.52 24.20
N ALA A 603 -5.93 16.98 24.11
CA ALA A 603 -6.82 16.77 25.26
C ALA A 603 -6.57 15.45 26.00
N MET A 604 -5.69 14.58 25.48
CA MET A 604 -5.28 13.36 26.18
C MET A 604 -4.49 13.70 27.45
N PRO A 605 -4.56 12.84 28.49
CA PRO A 605 -3.91 13.13 29.76
C PRO A 605 -2.38 13.13 29.63
N ASP A 606 -1.75 14.00 30.42
CA ASP A 606 -0.33 13.95 30.76
C ASP A 606 -0.15 13.02 31.97
N LEU A 607 0.33 11.81 31.72
CA LEU A 607 0.46 10.67 32.62
C LEU A 607 1.82 10.64 33.32
N ASP A 608 2.86 11.24 32.75
CA ASP A 608 4.22 11.25 33.30
C ASP A 608 4.66 12.63 33.83
N GLY A 609 3.86 13.67 33.59
CA GLY A 609 4.02 15.02 34.10
C GLY A 609 5.04 15.85 33.34
N ASP A 610 5.39 15.48 32.11
CA ASP A 610 6.38 16.15 31.28
C ASP A 610 5.82 17.35 30.49
N GLY A 611 4.49 17.51 30.51
CA GLY A 611 3.76 18.57 29.82
C GLY A 611 3.29 18.20 28.41
N LEU A 612 3.47 16.95 27.97
CA LEU A 612 2.95 16.41 26.72
C LEU A 612 1.73 15.54 26.96
N ALA A 613 0.83 15.50 25.99
CA ALA A 613 -0.28 14.56 26.00
C ALA A 613 0.25 13.17 25.63
N ASN A 614 -0.05 12.13 26.41
CA ASN A 614 0.40 10.76 26.13
C ASN A 614 -0.74 9.98 25.45
N MET A 615 -0.45 9.46 24.26
CA MET A 615 -1.39 8.64 23.52
C MET A 615 -1.49 7.25 24.15
N PRO A 616 -2.69 6.74 24.43
CA PRO A 616 -2.86 5.42 25.03
C PRO A 616 -2.28 4.30 24.16
N ALA A 617 -1.54 3.36 24.77
CA ALA A 617 -1.03 2.15 24.11
C ALA A 617 -2.12 1.26 23.50
N THR A 618 -3.39 1.47 23.85
CA THR A 618 -4.53 0.82 23.19
C THR A 618 -4.66 1.19 21.73
N TYR A 619 -4.16 2.36 21.28
CA TYR A 619 -4.09 2.72 19.85
C TYR A 619 -2.92 2.06 19.11
N PHE A 620 -2.10 1.23 19.77
CA PHE A 620 -1.06 0.50 19.06
C PHE A 620 -1.66 -0.50 18.04
N PRO A 621 -2.57 -1.42 18.43
CA PRO A 621 -3.37 -2.17 17.45
C PRO A 621 -4.62 -1.39 16.99
N PRO A 622 -5.20 -1.72 15.82
CA PRO A 622 -6.57 -1.35 15.48
C PRO A 622 -7.58 -1.81 16.55
N GLN A 623 -8.68 -1.08 16.73
CA GLN A 623 -9.62 -1.24 17.85
C GLN A 623 -10.61 -2.42 17.70
N GLY A 624 -10.59 -3.14 16.59
CA GLY A 624 -11.52 -4.25 16.31
C GLY A 624 -12.96 -3.75 16.11
N ARG A 625 -13.12 -2.61 15.45
CA ARG A 625 -14.40 -2.03 15.01
C ARG A 625 -14.79 -2.51 13.62
N ILE A 626 -13.82 -2.87 12.80
CA ILE A 626 -14.02 -3.26 11.41
C ILE A 626 -13.42 -4.64 11.21
N THR A 627 -14.25 -5.62 10.87
CA THR A 627 -13.82 -7.01 10.77
C THR A 627 -14.10 -7.56 9.38
N ALA A 628 -13.04 -8.01 8.70
CA ALA A 628 -13.18 -8.83 7.50
C ALA A 628 -13.61 -10.25 7.91
N LEU A 629 -14.73 -10.71 7.39
CA LEU A 629 -15.20 -12.08 7.54
C LEU A 629 -14.50 -12.94 6.49
N ASN A 630 -13.63 -13.84 6.93
CA ASN A 630 -13.03 -14.81 6.04
C ASN A 630 -14.03 -15.92 5.70
N THR A 631 -14.72 -15.78 4.57
CA THR A 631 -15.60 -16.81 3.99
C THR A 631 -14.90 -17.64 2.92
N ALA A 632 -13.67 -17.28 2.52
CA ALA A 632 -12.93 -18.04 1.53
C ALA A 632 -11.43 -17.99 1.77
N SER A 633 -10.78 -19.15 1.69
CA SER A 633 -9.33 -19.30 1.79
C SER A 633 -8.77 -19.86 0.49
N PHE A 634 -7.64 -19.32 0.04
CA PHE A 634 -7.00 -19.68 -1.23
C PHE A 634 -5.58 -20.20 -1.01
N PHE A 635 -5.22 -21.25 -1.74
CA PHE A 635 -3.91 -21.90 -1.71
C PHE A 635 -3.43 -22.14 -3.13
N ALA A 636 -2.22 -21.71 -3.47
CA ALA A 636 -1.60 -21.87 -4.79
C ALA A 636 -0.78 -23.17 -4.94
N GLU A 637 -0.27 -23.70 -3.84
CA GLU A 637 0.52 -24.91 -3.71
C GLU A 637 -0.38 -26.09 -3.29
N GLY A 638 0.04 -27.31 -3.65
CA GLY A 638 -0.70 -28.54 -3.47
C GLY A 638 -0.28 -29.60 -4.48
N THR A 639 0.00 -30.82 -4.00
CA THR A 639 0.21 -31.97 -4.88
C THR A 639 -0.20 -33.29 -4.20
N CYS A 640 -0.80 -34.18 -4.98
CA CYS A 640 -1.10 -35.57 -4.62
C CYS A 640 -0.15 -36.55 -5.34
N ARG A 641 1.02 -36.07 -5.78
CA ARG A 641 2.05 -36.92 -6.36
C ARG A 641 2.60 -37.92 -5.33
N PRO A 642 3.18 -39.04 -5.78
CA PRO A 642 3.83 -39.98 -4.87
C PRO A 642 4.85 -39.28 -3.98
N GLY A 643 4.78 -39.56 -2.67
CA GLY A 643 5.62 -38.92 -1.67
C GLY A 643 4.98 -37.74 -0.95
N PHE A 644 3.80 -37.27 -1.35
CA PHE A 644 3.09 -36.16 -0.70
C PHE A 644 1.74 -36.59 -0.11
N ASP A 645 1.44 -36.09 1.09
CA ASP A 645 0.22 -36.34 1.85
C ASP A 645 -0.36 -35.01 2.36
N PRO A 646 -1.04 -34.24 1.50
CA PRO A 646 -1.63 -32.96 1.87
C PRO A 646 -2.94 -33.14 2.63
N TYR A 647 -3.30 -32.14 3.42
CA TYR A 647 -4.60 -31.99 4.07
C TYR A 647 -5.04 -30.52 3.97
N ILE A 648 -6.34 -30.29 4.14
CA ILE A 648 -6.88 -28.93 4.33
C ILE A 648 -7.66 -28.95 5.64
N ALA A 649 -7.13 -28.29 6.65
CA ALA A 649 -7.75 -28.10 7.96
C ALA A 649 -8.65 -26.87 7.92
N MET A 650 -9.82 -26.94 8.53
CA MET A 650 -10.81 -25.86 8.55
C MET A 650 -11.36 -25.70 9.96
N ALA A 651 -11.45 -24.45 10.42
CA ALA A 651 -12.07 -24.08 11.68
C ALA A 651 -13.29 -23.19 11.42
N ASN A 652 -14.43 -23.56 12.01
CA ASN A 652 -15.61 -22.72 12.08
C ASN A 652 -15.68 -22.09 13.48
N THR A 653 -15.30 -20.82 13.55
CA THR A 653 -15.34 -20.01 14.77
C THR A 653 -16.74 -19.44 15.04
N GLY A 654 -17.66 -19.59 14.09
CA GLY A 654 -19.03 -19.09 14.16
C GLY A 654 -19.95 -19.92 15.05
N GLY A 655 -21.09 -19.31 15.40
CA GLY A 655 -22.13 -19.94 16.21
C GLY A 655 -23.12 -20.82 15.44
N GLU A 656 -22.98 -20.92 14.11
CA GLU A 656 -23.84 -21.70 13.22
C GLU A 656 -22.98 -22.63 12.34
N ASP A 657 -23.58 -23.71 11.84
CA ASP A 657 -22.88 -24.65 10.95
C ASP A 657 -22.44 -23.97 9.65
N ALA A 658 -21.19 -24.17 9.24
CA ALA A 658 -20.65 -23.66 7.98
C ALA A 658 -20.83 -24.68 6.85
N THR A 659 -21.42 -24.26 5.73
CA THR A 659 -21.52 -25.07 4.51
C THR A 659 -20.35 -24.75 3.60
N VAL A 660 -19.38 -25.66 3.52
CA VAL A 660 -18.10 -25.42 2.85
C VAL A 660 -18.02 -26.19 1.54
N LYS A 661 -17.50 -25.54 0.50
CA LYS A 661 -17.06 -26.17 -0.73
C LYS A 661 -15.56 -26.00 -0.89
N VAL A 662 -14.87 -27.10 -1.16
CA VAL A 662 -13.47 -27.09 -1.58
C VAL A 662 -13.42 -27.29 -3.08
N THR A 663 -12.82 -26.35 -3.80
CA THR A 663 -12.58 -26.41 -5.25
C THR A 663 -11.09 -26.61 -5.51
N TYR A 664 -10.75 -27.69 -6.20
CA TYR A 664 -9.39 -28.02 -6.62
C TYR A 664 -9.23 -27.64 -8.10
N MET A 665 -8.28 -26.76 -8.40
CA MET A 665 -7.86 -26.40 -9.77
C MET A 665 -6.56 -27.15 -10.10
N LEU A 666 -6.62 -28.07 -11.06
CA LEU A 666 -5.57 -29.05 -11.34
C LEU A 666 -4.58 -28.53 -12.40
N GLY A 667 -3.35 -29.02 -12.36
CA GLY A 667 -2.26 -28.60 -13.25
C GLY A 667 -2.46 -28.93 -14.73
N ASP A 668 -3.41 -29.79 -15.07
CA ASP A 668 -3.83 -30.08 -16.46
C ASP A 668 -4.97 -29.17 -16.96
N GLY A 669 -5.43 -28.24 -16.12
CA GLY A 669 -6.53 -27.31 -16.41
C GLY A 669 -7.92 -27.86 -16.10
N THR A 670 -8.05 -29.07 -15.55
CA THR A 670 -9.32 -29.60 -15.05
C THR A 670 -9.57 -29.19 -13.59
N GLY A 671 -10.77 -29.47 -13.06
CA GLY A 671 -11.09 -29.16 -11.67
C GLY A 671 -12.01 -30.19 -11.03
N LYS A 672 -11.96 -30.28 -9.69
CA LYS A 672 -12.84 -31.12 -8.87
C LYS A 672 -13.36 -30.31 -7.68
N THR A 673 -14.50 -30.73 -7.14
CA THR A 673 -15.10 -30.09 -5.97
C THR A 673 -15.51 -31.12 -4.92
N GLN A 674 -15.49 -30.71 -3.66
CA GLN A 674 -15.99 -31.47 -2.52
C GLN A 674 -16.79 -30.55 -1.61
N ASP A 675 -18.00 -30.95 -1.25
CA ASP A 675 -18.84 -30.22 -0.29
C ASP A 675 -18.77 -30.91 1.08
N LEU A 676 -18.73 -30.13 2.15
CA LEU A 676 -18.79 -30.60 3.53
C LEU A 676 -19.46 -29.59 4.47
N THR A 677 -19.83 -30.03 5.67
CA THR A 677 -20.31 -29.16 6.73
C THR A 677 -19.29 -29.14 7.86
N VAL A 678 -18.95 -27.94 8.34
CA VAL A 678 -18.12 -27.74 9.54
C VAL A 678 -19.04 -27.22 10.65
N PRO A 679 -19.36 -28.04 11.67
CA PRO A 679 -20.30 -27.64 12.71
C PRO A 679 -19.88 -26.35 13.43
N ALA A 680 -20.84 -25.65 14.03
CA ALA A 680 -20.59 -24.46 14.84
C ALA A 680 -19.51 -24.69 15.92
N GLY A 681 -18.59 -23.73 16.09
CA GLY A 681 -17.53 -23.78 17.10
C GLY A 681 -16.65 -25.04 17.04
N SER A 682 -16.42 -25.58 15.85
CA SER A 682 -15.72 -26.86 15.65
C SER A 682 -14.76 -26.81 14.47
N ARG A 683 -14.14 -27.96 14.17
CA ARG A 683 -13.18 -28.11 13.08
C ARG A 683 -13.49 -29.29 12.18
N ALA A 684 -12.99 -29.24 10.96
CA ALA A 684 -12.99 -30.35 10.01
C ALA A 684 -11.64 -30.42 9.28
N THR A 685 -11.35 -31.56 8.65
CA THR A 685 -10.17 -31.72 7.81
C THR A 685 -10.54 -32.59 6.62
N VAL A 686 -10.09 -32.19 5.43
CA VAL A 686 -10.21 -33.01 4.22
C VAL A 686 -8.83 -33.47 3.78
N HIS A 687 -8.79 -34.62 3.12
CA HIS A 687 -7.60 -35.27 2.63
C HIS A 687 -7.69 -35.34 1.09
N PRO A 688 -7.08 -34.38 0.35
CA PRO A 688 -7.18 -34.27 -1.10
C PRO A 688 -6.92 -35.56 -1.89
N PRO A 689 -5.98 -36.47 -1.52
CA PRO A 689 -5.81 -37.75 -2.20
C PRO A 689 -7.06 -38.63 -2.26
N ASP A 690 -7.98 -38.53 -1.29
CA ASP A 690 -9.25 -39.27 -1.30
C ASP A 690 -10.21 -38.82 -2.42
N VAL A 691 -10.03 -37.58 -2.91
CA VAL A 691 -10.86 -36.96 -3.97
C VAL A 691 -10.12 -36.95 -5.31
N LEU A 692 -8.84 -36.58 -5.29
CA LEU A 692 -8.03 -36.38 -6.47
C LEU A 692 -7.45 -37.70 -6.99
N GLY A 693 -7.15 -38.65 -6.09
CA GLY A 693 -6.31 -39.80 -6.37
C GLY A 693 -4.82 -39.47 -6.16
N THR A 694 -3.95 -40.42 -6.50
CA THR A 694 -2.49 -40.23 -6.53
C THR A 694 -1.93 -40.63 -7.89
N GLY A 695 -0.96 -39.88 -8.38
CA GLY A 695 -0.35 -40.09 -9.69
C GLY A 695 0.79 -39.12 -9.95
N ASP A 696 1.76 -39.53 -10.77
CA ASP A 696 2.93 -38.71 -11.11
C ASP A 696 2.72 -37.95 -12.42
N ASP A 697 1.73 -37.06 -12.43
CA ASP A 697 1.34 -36.28 -13.60
C ASP A 697 0.72 -34.92 -13.20
N PRO A 698 0.62 -33.95 -14.13
CA PRO A 698 0.08 -32.62 -13.83
C PRO A 698 -1.37 -32.61 -13.30
N ALA A 699 -2.17 -33.66 -13.50
CA ALA A 699 -3.53 -33.72 -12.97
C ALA A 699 -3.59 -33.98 -11.45
N HIS A 700 -2.43 -34.27 -10.83
CA HIS A 700 -2.29 -34.45 -9.39
C HIS A 700 -1.58 -33.28 -8.71
N ASP A 701 -1.14 -32.27 -9.46
CA ASP A 701 -0.80 -30.97 -8.88
C ASP A 701 -2.08 -30.14 -8.78
N PHE A 702 -2.30 -29.48 -7.64
CA PHE A 702 -3.51 -28.69 -7.41
C PHE A 702 -3.22 -27.36 -6.72
N SER A 703 -4.16 -26.45 -6.90
CA SER A 703 -4.38 -25.30 -6.05
C SER A 703 -5.80 -25.41 -5.51
N ALA A 704 -6.10 -24.82 -4.35
CA ALA A 704 -7.38 -24.98 -3.69
C ALA A 704 -8.04 -23.63 -3.41
N LYS A 705 -9.37 -23.62 -3.47
CA LYS A 705 -10.24 -22.60 -2.90
C LYS A 705 -11.19 -23.28 -1.93
N VAL A 706 -11.13 -22.91 -0.66
CA VAL A 706 -12.11 -23.28 0.36
C VAL A 706 -13.10 -22.13 0.45
N GLU A 707 -14.39 -22.37 0.24
CA GLU A 707 -15.43 -21.33 0.29
C GLU A 707 -16.59 -21.74 1.20
N CYS A 708 -16.97 -20.87 2.11
CA CYS A 708 -18.18 -20.98 2.91
C CYS A 708 -19.36 -20.33 2.16
N THR A 709 -20.35 -21.14 1.80
CA THR A 709 -21.46 -20.73 0.92
C THR A 709 -22.67 -20.18 1.66
N ASN A 710 -22.70 -20.28 2.99
CA ASN A 710 -23.77 -19.76 3.85
C ASN A 710 -23.33 -18.61 4.75
N GLY A 711 -22.20 -17.96 4.44
CA GLY A 711 -21.76 -16.71 5.09
C GLY A 711 -21.23 -16.87 6.51
N GLN A 712 -20.76 -18.06 6.89
CA GLN A 712 -20.03 -18.27 8.15
C GLN A 712 -18.53 -18.04 7.95
N GLN A 713 -17.84 -17.66 9.03
CA GLN A 713 -16.38 -17.59 9.02
C GLN A 713 -15.81 -19.00 8.97
N VAL A 714 -14.91 -19.25 8.02
CA VAL A 714 -14.14 -20.49 7.95
C VAL A 714 -12.69 -20.13 7.67
N ILE A 715 -11.83 -20.45 8.63
CA ILE A 715 -10.39 -20.24 8.54
C ILE A 715 -9.78 -21.57 8.15
N SER A 716 -8.88 -21.56 7.16
CA SER A 716 -8.35 -22.79 6.58
C SER A 716 -6.84 -22.77 6.46
N GLU A 717 -6.19 -23.86 6.87
CA GLU A 717 -4.75 -24.09 6.73
C GLU A 717 -4.52 -25.35 5.89
N ARG A 718 -3.33 -25.47 5.28
CA ARG A 718 -2.99 -26.58 4.40
C ARG A 718 -1.68 -27.25 4.83
N PRO A 719 -1.75 -28.17 5.81
CA PRO A 719 -0.59 -28.94 6.18
C PRO A 719 -0.31 -30.02 5.15
N THR A 720 0.96 -30.20 4.82
CA THR A 720 1.43 -31.21 3.87
C THR A 720 2.60 -31.95 4.48
N TYR A 721 2.50 -33.26 4.55
CA TYR A 721 3.59 -34.15 4.97
C TYR A 721 4.18 -34.79 3.72
N PHE A 722 5.51 -34.89 3.64
CA PHE A 722 6.14 -35.38 2.42
C PHE A 722 7.44 -36.15 2.68
N ASP A 723 7.80 -36.96 1.69
CA ASP A 723 9.16 -37.43 1.42
C ASP A 723 9.55 -36.94 0.03
N TYR A 724 10.18 -35.77 -0.01
CA TYR A 724 10.56 -35.13 -1.25
C TYR A 724 11.70 -35.93 -1.87
N ASP A 725 11.56 -36.26 -3.16
CA ASP A 725 12.44 -37.13 -3.96
C ASP A 725 12.75 -38.54 -3.41
N GLY A 726 12.09 -38.95 -2.33
CA GLY A 726 12.31 -40.24 -1.66
C GLY A 726 13.51 -40.27 -0.71
N SER A 727 14.10 -39.11 -0.39
CA SER A 727 15.20 -39.02 0.56
C SER A 727 15.09 -37.88 1.57
N ARG A 728 14.16 -36.94 1.41
CA ARG A 728 14.03 -35.74 2.23
C ARG A 728 12.65 -35.68 2.87
N PRO A 729 12.46 -36.37 4.02
CA PRO A 729 11.21 -36.30 4.75
C PRO A 729 11.01 -34.91 5.35
N GLY A 730 9.77 -34.50 5.46
CA GLY A 730 9.41 -33.21 6.05
C GLY A 730 7.91 -32.98 6.08
N GLY A 731 7.56 -31.73 6.37
CA GLY A 731 6.22 -31.21 6.17
C GLY A 731 6.24 -29.71 6.34
N HIS A 732 5.26 -29.05 5.74
CA HIS A 732 5.02 -27.62 5.86
C HIS A 732 3.54 -27.37 6.04
N ASP A 733 3.19 -26.18 6.51
CA ASP A 733 1.81 -25.73 6.61
C ASP A 733 1.73 -24.28 6.11
N ALA A 734 0.60 -23.91 5.54
CA ALA A 734 0.37 -22.59 5.00
C ALA A 734 -1.00 -22.09 5.44
N MET A 735 -1.04 -20.83 5.87
CA MET A 735 -2.28 -20.12 6.14
C MET A 735 -2.92 -19.71 4.80
N GLY A 736 -4.20 -20.04 4.59
CA GLY A 736 -4.87 -19.69 3.35
C GLY A 736 -5.11 -18.19 3.22
N GLU A 737 -4.81 -17.62 2.05
CA GLU A 737 -5.04 -16.20 1.77
C GLU A 737 -6.55 -15.93 1.72
N SER A 738 -6.99 -14.83 2.33
CA SER A 738 -8.41 -14.48 2.43
C SER A 738 -8.94 -13.83 1.15
N VAL A 739 -8.10 -13.09 0.43
CA VAL A 739 -8.49 -12.37 -0.79
C VAL A 739 -7.37 -12.47 -1.84
N PRO A 740 -7.68 -12.91 -3.07
CA PRO A 740 -6.69 -12.88 -4.15
C PRO A 740 -6.23 -11.45 -4.42
N GLY A 741 -4.93 -11.22 -4.42
CA GLY A 741 -4.30 -9.91 -4.63
C GLY A 741 -3.66 -9.78 -6.00
N THR A 742 -3.26 -8.57 -6.39
CA THR A 742 -2.45 -8.37 -7.61
C THR A 742 -0.95 -8.40 -7.32
N LEU A 743 -0.56 -8.53 -6.05
CA LEU A 743 0.81 -8.35 -5.61
C LEU A 743 1.13 -9.26 -4.42
N PHE A 744 2.26 -9.96 -4.49
CA PHE A 744 2.76 -10.83 -3.43
C PHE A 744 4.26 -10.67 -3.29
N TYR A 745 4.75 -10.67 -2.05
CA TYR A 745 6.15 -10.48 -1.71
C TYR A 745 6.68 -11.62 -0.85
N PHE A 746 7.95 -11.97 -1.06
CA PHE A 746 8.68 -12.98 -0.31
C PHE A 746 10.06 -12.47 0.08
N ALA A 747 10.49 -12.70 1.32
CA ALA A 747 11.78 -12.22 1.84
C ALA A 747 12.89 -13.28 1.89
N GLU A 748 12.54 -14.55 2.10
CA GLU A 748 13.45 -15.70 1.99
C GLU A 748 13.36 -16.36 0.61
N GLY A 749 14.48 -16.96 0.22
CA GLY A 749 14.64 -17.79 -0.95
C GLY A 749 16.13 -18.04 -1.17
N THR A 750 16.50 -19.27 -1.51
CA THR A 750 17.89 -19.57 -1.89
C THR A 750 17.97 -20.67 -2.94
N CYS A 751 18.85 -20.47 -3.92
CA CYS A 751 19.25 -21.47 -4.90
C CYS A 751 20.67 -21.99 -4.61
N ARG A 752 21.11 -21.95 -3.36
CA ARG A 752 22.34 -22.62 -2.93
C ARG A 752 22.23 -24.14 -3.12
N PRO A 753 23.38 -24.86 -3.11
CA PRO A 753 23.37 -26.32 -3.10
C PRO A 753 22.45 -26.86 -2.02
N ASP A 754 21.76 -27.96 -2.32
CA ASP A 754 20.84 -28.66 -1.42
C ASP A 754 19.53 -27.92 -1.08
N PHE A 755 19.18 -26.85 -1.80
CA PHE A 755 17.87 -26.16 -1.70
C PHE A 755 17.10 -26.14 -3.02
N GLU A 756 15.84 -26.56 -3.02
CA GLU A 756 14.93 -26.54 -4.19
C GLU A 756 13.74 -25.60 -3.95
N PRO A 757 13.89 -24.29 -4.29
CA PRO A 757 12.82 -23.32 -4.18
C PRO A 757 11.88 -23.32 -5.39
N TYR A 758 10.59 -23.12 -5.12
CA TYR A 758 9.57 -22.90 -6.13
C TYR A 758 8.71 -21.69 -5.80
N LEU A 759 8.01 -21.16 -6.81
CA LEU A 759 6.89 -20.24 -6.64
C LEU A 759 5.65 -20.86 -7.27
N ALA A 760 4.62 -21.09 -6.48
CA ALA A 760 3.31 -21.53 -6.93
C ALA A 760 2.39 -20.31 -7.06
N ILE A 761 1.75 -20.14 -8.21
CA ILE A 761 0.90 -18.99 -8.50
C ILE A 761 -0.45 -19.49 -9.00
N GLN A 762 -1.51 -19.18 -8.28
CA GLN A 762 -2.89 -19.47 -8.63
C GLN A 762 -3.53 -18.26 -9.29
N ASN A 763 -4.26 -18.49 -10.38
CA ASN A 763 -5.16 -17.52 -10.99
C ASN A 763 -6.60 -18.00 -10.79
N THR A 764 -7.33 -17.32 -9.91
CA THR A 764 -8.72 -17.66 -9.58
C THR A 764 -9.71 -17.03 -10.56
N ALA A 765 -9.26 -16.13 -11.44
CA ALA A 765 -10.11 -15.40 -12.37
C ALA A 765 -10.50 -16.22 -13.61
N ASP A 766 -11.61 -15.83 -14.24
CA ASP A 766 -12.11 -16.40 -15.50
C ASP A 766 -11.31 -15.98 -16.75
N SER A 767 -10.21 -15.26 -16.56
CA SER A 767 -9.33 -14.76 -17.63
C SER A 767 -7.87 -14.98 -17.27
N ASP A 768 -7.03 -15.18 -18.28
CA ASP A 768 -5.58 -15.31 -18.10
C ASP A 768 -4.98 -14.10 -17.35
N ALA A 769 -4.11 -14.39 -16.40
CA ALA A 769 -3.34 -13.41 -15.64
C ALA A 769 -1.92 -13.29 -16.22
N ARG A 770 -1.51 -12.09 -16.61
CA ARG A 770 -0.12 -11.76 -16.94
C ARG A 770 0.58 -11.40 -15.65
N VAL A 771 1.63 -12.14 -15.33
CA VAL A 771 2.36 -12.01 -14.07
C VAL A 771 3.82 -11.70 -14.36
N THR A 772 4.34 -10.67 -13.70
CA THR A 772 5.77 -10.34 -13.68
C THR A 772 6.33 -10.80 -12.33
N VAL A 773 7.39 -11.61 -12.37
CA VAL A 773 8.13 -12.03 -11.18
C VAL A 773 9.50 -11.36 -11.21
N THR A 774 9.78 -10.55 -10.21
CA THR A 774 11.09 -9.93 -10.01
C THR A 774 11.77 -10.61 -8.83
N TYR A 775 13.00 -11.06 -9.03
CA TYR A 775 13.89 -11.59 -7.99
C TYR A 775 14.91 -10.53 -7.62
N MET A 776 15.09 -10.28 -6.33
CA MET A 776 16.10 -9.37 -5.80
C MET A 776 17.12 -10.21 -5.03
N LYS A 777 18.36 -10.21 -5.49
CA LYS A 777 19.37 -11.16 -5.04
C LYS A 777 20.24 -10.54 -3.95
N GLY A 778 20.89 -11.38 -3.15
CA GLY A 778 21.76 -10.94 -2.03
C GLY A 778 23.01 -10.16 -2.46
N ASP A 779 23.35 -10.16 -3.75
CA ASP A 779 24.40 -9.31 -4.35
C ASP A 779 23.86 -7.97 -4.89
N ALA A 780 22.61 -7.62 -4.56
CA ALA A 780 21.87 -6.44 -5.02
C ALA A 780 21.58 -6.38 -6.53
N SER A 781 21.81 -7.47 -7.27
CA SER A 781 21.33 -7.57 -8.65
C SER A 781 19.93 -8.18 -8.73
N THR A 782 19.17 -7.83 -9.77
CA THR A 782 17.79 -8.29 -9.96
C THR A 782 17.63 -9.11 -11.23
N LEU A 783 16.61 -9.98 -11.26
CA LEU A 783 16.17 -10.69 -12.47
C LEU A 783 14.65 -10.67 -12.56
N THR A 784 14.12 -10.28 -13.72
CA THR A 784 12.68 -10.25 -13.96
C THR A 784 12.29 -11.27 -15.03
N GLN A 785 11.19 -11.98 -14.81
CA GLN A 785 10.54 -12.84 -15.80
C GLN A 785 9.05 -12.54 -15.90
N LYS A 786 8.49 -12.71 -17.11
CA LYS A 786 7.06 -12.55 -17.37
C LYS A 786 6.46 -13.90 -17.73
N ILE A 787 5.34 -14.23 -17.11
CA ILE A 787 4.59 -15.46 -17.35
C ILE A 787 3.11 -15.13 -17.58
N THR A 788 2.38 -16.09 -18.16
CA THR A 788 0.91 -16.06 -18.21
C THR A 788 0.40 -17.25 -17.41
N VAL A 789 -0.44 -16.99 -16.42
CA VAL A 789 -1.17 -18.00 -15.66
C VAL A 789 -2.58 -18.09 -16.25
N PRO A 790 -2.95 -19.21 -16.91
CA PRO A 790 -4.27 -19.34 -17.53
C PRO A 790 -5.41 -19.13 -16.54
N ALA A 791 -6.60 -18.76 -17.04
CA ALA A 791 -7.81 -18.66 -16.23
C ALA A 791 -8.06 -19.93 -15.38
N GLN A 792 -8.52 -19.75 -14.14
CA GLN A 792 -8.88 -20.82 -13.20
C GLN A 792 -7.84 -21.95 -13.11
N SER A 793 -6.56 -21.59 -13.05
CA SER A 793 -5.46 -22.55 -13.10
C SER A 793 -4.33 -22.15 -12.17
N ARG A 794 -3.30 -22.99 -12.13
CA ARG A 794 -2.06 -22.73 -11.39
C ARG A 794 -0.85 -22.80 -12.30
N TYR A 795 0.20 -22.12 -11.89
CA TYR A 795 1.52 -22.18 -12.53
C TYR A 795 2.60 -22.31 -11.47
N THR A 796 3.56 -23.22 -11.66
CA THR A 796 4.69 -23.39 -10.74
C THR A 796 6.00 -23.06 -11.45
N ILE A 797 6.80 -22.21 -10.82
CA ILE A 797 8.13 -21.84 -11.27
C ILE A 797 9.14 -22.60 -10.42
N ALA A 798 9.97 -23.44 -11.04
CA ALA A 798 11.19 -23.95 -10.39
C ALA A 798 12.24 -22.83 -10.40
N VAL A 799 12.46 -22.14 -9.28
CA VAL A 799 13.26 -20.90 -9.25
C VAL A 799 14.73 -21.19 -9.56
N LYS A 800 15.28 -22.31 -9.10
CA LYS A 800 16.65 -22.77 -9.42
C LYS A 800 16.89 -22.88 -10.93
N SER A 801 15.87 -23.22 -11.73
CA SER A 801 15.99 -23.26 -13.21
C SER A 801 16.15 -21.89 -13.86
N LYS A 802 15.83 -20.81 -13.13
CA LYS A 802 15.88 -19.42 -13.59
C LYS A 802 17.12 -18.70 -13.09
N LEU A 803 17.46 -18.89 -11.82
CA LEU A 803 18.58 -18.19 -11.18
C LEU A 803 19.90 -18.97 -11.26
N GLY A 804 19.86 -20.28 -11.54
CA GLY A 804 21.03 -21.15 -11.46
C GLY A 804 21.23 -21.66 -10.03
N GLU A 805 22.35 -22.34 -9.81
CA GLU A 805 22.79 -22.82 -8.49
C GLU A 805 24.21 -22.34 -8.22
N GLY A 806 24.46 -21.90 -6.98
CA GLY A 806 25.77 -21.44 -6.55
C GLY A 806 25.79 -21.15 -5.05
N ASP A 807 26.97 -21.29 -4.44
CA ASP A 807 27.16 -21.07 -3.01
C ASP A 807 27.66 -19.64 -2.71
N ASP A 808 26.87 -18.64 -3.12
CA ASP A 808 27.19 -17.22 -2.96
C ASP A 808 25.92 -16.36 -2.77
N ALA A 809 26.11 -15.09 -2.42
CA ALA A 809 25.00 -14.17 -2.17
C ALA A 809 24.14 -13.89 -3.42
N ALA A 810 24.64 -14.14 -4.63
CA ALA A 810 23.87 -13.94 -5.85
C ALA A 810 22.78 -15.00 -6.04
N HIS A 811 22.82 -16.09 -5.27
CA HIS A 811 21.85 -17.18 -5.30
C HIS A 811 20.88 -17.17 -4.11
N ASP A 812 21.07 -16.29 -3.14
CA ASP A 812 20.01 -15.93 -2.19
C ASP A 812 19.10 -14.89 -2.85
N PHE A 813 17.78 -15.04 -2.72
CA PHE A 813 16.82 -14.15 -3.38
C PHE A 813 15.59 -13.88 -2.52
N SER A 814 14.99 -12.71 -2.75
CA SER A 814 13.61 -12.37 -2.39
C SER A 814 12.82 -12.25 -3.70
N ALA A 815 11.49 -12.25 -3.63
CA ALA A 815 10.65 -12.21 -4.83
C ALA A 815 9.46 -11.26 -4.70
N LYS A 816 9.16 -10.52 -5.78
CA LYS A 816 7.93 -9.76 -6.01
C LYS A 816 7.17 -10.44 -7.14
N VAL A 817 5.95 -10.87 -6.89
CA VAL A 817 5.04 -11.50 -7.87
C VAL A 817 3.88 -10.54 -8.12
N GLU A 818 3.78 -10.01 -9.34
CA GLU A 818 2.87 -8.91 -9.68
C GLU A 818 1.99 -9.28 -10.88
N CYS A 819 0.67 -9.26 -10.72
CA CYS A 819 -0.27 -9.41 -11.82
C CYS A 819 -0.46 -8.07 -12.55
N THR A 820 0.28 -7.88 -13.64
CA THR A 820 0.26 -6.64 -14.44
C THR A 820 -1.00 -6.49 -15.30
N SER A 821 -1.87 -7.50 -15.35
CA SER A 821 -3.17 -7.41 -16.04
C SER A 821 -4.37 -7.23 -15.09
N GLY A 822 -4.11 -7.11 -13.79
CA GLY A 822 -5.09 -6.70 -12.78
C GLY A 822 -6.05 -7.78 -12.28
N GLN A 823 -5.81 -9.06 -12.59
CA GLN A 823 -6.51 -10.20 -12.00
C GLN A 823 -5.98 -10.46 -10.58
N GLY A 824 -6.87 -10.91 -9.69
CA GLY A 824 -6.47 -11.46 -8.40
C GLY A 824 -5.76 -12.81 -8.59
N ILE A 825 -4.54 -12.91 -8.10
CA ILE A 825 -3.74 -14.11 -8.01
C ILE A 825 -3.51 -14.45 -6.53
N VAL A 826 -2.97 -15.65 -6.27
CA VAL A 826 -2.44 -16.04 -4.97
C VAL A 826 -1.07 -16.66 -5.20
N ALA A 827 -0.09 -16.38 -4.34
CA ALA A 827 1.25 -16.91 -4.49
C ALA A 827 1.79 -17.50 -3.18
N GLU A 828 2.36 -18.69 -3.29
CA GLU A 828 3.05 -19.42 -2.21
C GLU A 828 4.47 -19.80 -2.65
N ARG A 829 5.37 -19.98 -1.69
CA ARG A 829 6.77 -20.35 -1.93
C ARG A 829 7.14 -21.62 -1.16
N PRO A 830 6.91 -22.82 -1.73
CA PRO A 830 7.45 -24.03 -1.15
C PRO A 830 8.95 -24.15 -1.46
N MET A 831 9.70 -24.64 -0.48
CA MET A 831 11.13 -24.87 -0.59
C MET A 831 11.49 -26.18 0.12
N TYR A 832 12.20 -27.07 -0.56
CA TYR A 832 12.67 -28.33 -0.01
C TYR A 832 14.18 -28.29 0.13
N PHE A 833 14.75 -28.88 1.18
CA PHE A 833 16.17 -28.72 1.45
C PHE A 833 16.81 -29.89 2.21
N ASP A 834 18.13 -29.94 2.13
CA ASP A 834 18.98 -30.77 2.99
C ASP A 834 20.07 -29.89 3.64
N TYR A 835 19.70 -29.18 4.70
CA TYR A 835 20.52 -28.14 5.30
C TYR A 835 21.41 -28.69 6.41
N LEU A 836 22.72 -28.80 6.17
CA LEU A 836 23.70 -29.30 7.15
C LEU A 836 23.30 -30.66 7.79
N GLY A 837 22.71 -31.54 6.99
CA GLY A 837 22.20 -32.85 7.42
C GLY A 837 20.81 -32.80 8.07
N ARG A 838 20.08 -31.68 7.93
CA ARG A 838 18.69 -31.51 8.33
C ARG A 838 17.83 -31.46 7.08
N SER A 839 17.23 -32.58 6.73
CA SER A 839 16.29 -32.66 5.61
C SER A 839 14.93 -32.11 6.03
N GLY A 840 14.26 -31.40 5.11
CA GLY A 840 12.93 -30.86 5.36
C GLY A 840 12.42 -29.99 4.22
N GLY A 841 11.43 -29.16 4.53
CA GLY A 841 10.91 -28.16 3.62
C GLY A 841 9.93 -27.22 4.31
N SER A 842 9.75 -26.04 3.74
CA SER A 842 8.86 -25.00 4.21
C SER A 842 7.94 -24.54 3.07
N ASP A 843 6.84 -23.89 3.43
CA ASP A 843 5.98 -23.15 2.51
C ASP A 843 5.46 -21.92 3.24
N VAL A 844 5.30 -20.81 2.51
CA VAL A 844 4.85 -19.54 3.06
C VAL A 844 3.94 -18.86 2.04
N MET A 845 2.81 -18.32 2.54
CA MET A 845 1.95 -17.41 1.79
C MET A 845 2.64 -16.06 1.62
N GLY A 846 2.72 -15.54 0.40
CA GLY A 846 3.36 -14.26 0.15
C GLY A 846 2.61 -13.09 0.82
N ALA A 847 3.35 -12.07 1.27
CA ALA A 847 2.72 -10.87 1.82
C ALA A 847 2.07 -10.04 0.70
N THR A 848 0.84 -9.58 0.91
CA THR A 848 0.08 -8.77 -0.07
C THR A 848 0.47 -7.29 -0.09
N SER A 849 1.29 -6.86 0.87
CA SER A 849 1.82 -5.50 0.99
C SER A 849 3.20 -5.52 1.65
N THR A 850 3.92 -4.41 1.53
CA THR A 850 5.15 -4.17 2.31
C THR A 850 4.80 -3.47 3.64
N THR A 851 5.71 -3.51 4.61
CA THR A 851 5.55 -2.86 5.92
C THR A 851 6.81 -2.09 6.29
N THR A 852 6.74 -1.20 7.29
CA THR A 852 7.94 -0.64 7.94
C THR A 852 8.34 -1.42 9.18
N THR A 853 7.44 -2.25 9.73
CA THR A 853 7.71 -3.09 10.90
C THR A 853 7.10 -4.48 10.73
N ALA A 854 7.87 -5.52 11.01
CA ALA A 854 7.42 -6.90 11.01
C ALA A 854 7.63 -7.55 12.38
N TYR A 855 6.67 -8.35 12.84
CA TYR A 855 6.69 -8.97 14.15
C TYR A 855 6.64 -10.50 14.04
N PHE A 856 7.37 -11.18 14.92
CA PHE A 856 7.43 -12.64 15.03
C PHE A 856 7.25 -13.09 16.48
N ALA A 857 6.46 -14.14 16.72
CA ALA A 857 6.19 -14.65 18.06
C ALA A 857 7.07 -15.85 18.47
N GLU A 858 7.36 -16.73 17.52
CA GLU A 858 8.20 -17.92 17.70
C GLU A 858 9.67 -17.64 17.36
N GLY A 859 10.56 -18.36 18.03
CA GLY A 859 12.01 -18.22 17.85
C GLY A 859 12.78 -18.86 19.00
N THR A 860 13.86 -19.58 18.68
CA THR A 860 14.77 -20.11 19.70
C THR A 860 16.21 -20.24 19.19
N CYS A 861 17.15 -19.96 20.07
CA CYS A 861 18.59 -20.17 19.92
C CYS A 861 19.07 -21.31 20.83
N ARG A 862 18.18 -22.24 21.20
CA ARG A 862 18.55 -23.45 21.91
C ARG A 862 19.47 -24.33 21.06
N PRO A 863 20.24 -25.25 21.69
CA PRO A 863 21.03 -26.22 20.94
C PRO A 863 20.19 -26.93 19.88
N ASP A 864 20.80 -27.18 18.73
CA ASP A 864 20.18 -27.85 17.58
C ASP A 864 19.14 -27.04 16.79
N TYR A 865 18.89 -25.77 17.13
CA TYR A 865 18.12 -24.82 16.32
C TYR A 865 19.03 -23.79 15.67
N ASP A 866 18.69 -23.42 14.44
CA ASP A 866 19.43 -22.47 13.63
C ASP A 866 18.47 -21.48 12.97
N PRO A 867 18.08 -20.42 13.70
CA PRO A 867 17.14 -19.43 13.22
C PRO A 867 17.84 -18.40 12.31
N TYR A 868 17.06 -17.83 11.40
CA TYR A 868 17.42 -16.65 10.63
C TYR A 868 16.24 -15.69 10.54
N ILE A 869 16.51 -14.43 10.25
CA ILE A 869 15.49 -13.47 9.82
C ILE A 869 15.93 -12.93 8.45
N ALA A 870 15.19 -13.29 7.42
CA ALA A 870 15.32 -12.81 6.06
C ALA A 870 14.55 -11.50 5.90
N ILE A 871 15.17 -10.49 5.31
CA ILE A 871 14.55 -9.16 5.17
C ILE A 871 14.77 -8.67 3.74
N ALA A 872 13.69 -8.45 3.01
CA ALA A 872 13.73 -7.85 1.68
C ALA A 872 13.54 -6.34 1.79
N ASN A 873 14.38 -5.59 1.07
CA ASN A 873 14.19 -4.17 0.83
C ASN A 873 13.81 -3.99 -0.64
N MET A 874 12.54 -3.71 -0.87
CA MET A 874 12.00 -3.48 -2.22
C MET A 874 11.79 -1.99 -2.51
N SER A 875 12.31 -1.12 -1.64
CA SER A 875 12.39 0.30 -1.93
C SER A 875 13.63 0.61 -2.79
N SER A 876 13.59 1.77 -3.44
CA SER A 876 14.65 2.32 -4.29
C SER A 876 15.75 3.06 -3.52
N GLY A 877 15.79 2.93 -2.19
CA GLY A 877 16.94 3.32 -1.39
C GLY A 877 17.25 2.29 -0.32
N ASP A 878 18.38 2.45 0.35
CA ASP A 878 18.77 1.52 1.40
C ASP A 878 17.76 1.56 2.57
N ALA A 879 17.51 0.41 3.18
CA ALA A 879 16.71 0.27 4.39
C ALA A 879 17.67 0.18 5.58
N SER A 880 17.57 1.12 6.51
CA SER A 880 18.24 1.02 7.80
C SER A 880 17.31 0.29 8.76
N VAL A 881 17.68 -0.91 9.19
CA VAL A 881 16.79 -1.81 9.92
C VAL A 881 17.36 -2.14 11.29
N LYS A 882 16.52 -2.08 12.32
CA LYS A 882 16.81 -2.58 13.66
C LYS A 882 16.00 -3.85 13.91
N VAL A 883 16.67 -4.90 14.33
CA VAL A 883 16.04 -6.12 14.83
C VAL A 883 16.12 -6.14 16.34
N THR A 884 14.98 -6.22 17.01
CA THR A 884 14.85 -6.33 18.48
C THR A 884 14.35 -7.72 18.84
N TYR A 885 15.08 -8.42 19.70
CA TYR A 885 14.74 -9.74 20.21
C TYR A 885 14.21 -9.61 21.64
N LEU A 886 12.97 -10.03 21.89
CA LEU A 886 12.38 -10.13 23.24
C LEU A 886 12.61 -11.55 23.75
N LEU A 887 13.44 -11.70 24.78
CA LEU A 887 13.86 -13.00 25.28
C LEU A 887 12.89 -13.56 26.32
N GLY A 888 12.81 -14.89 26.43
CA GLY A 888 11.92 -15.57 27.37
C GLY A 888 12.23 -15.35 28.86
N ASP A 889 13.36 -14.74 29.19
CA ASP A 889 13.68 -14.27 30.55
C ASP A 889 13.26 -12.81 30.82
N GLY A 890 12.60 -12.16 29.85
CA GLY A 890 12.15 -10.77 29.88
C GLY A 890 13.23 -9.75 29.50
N THR A 891 14.44 -10.17 29.13
CA THR A 891 15.48 -9.26 28.65
C THR A 891 15.37 -9.02 27.14
N GLN A 892 16.06 -8.00 26.63
CA GLN A 892 16.07 -7.66 25.20
C GLN A 892 17.48 -7.60 24.63
N ARG A 893 17.61 -7.92 23.35
CA ARG A 893 18.83 -7.74 22.55
C ARG A 893 18.48 -7.06 21.23
N THR A 894 19.42 -6.32 20.66
CA THR A 894 19.19 -5.60 19.39
C THR A 894 20.38 -5.75 18.44
N GLN A 895 20.09 -5.67 17.14
CA GLN A 895 21.09 -5.60 16.08
C GLN A 895 20.59 -4.68 14.97
N ASP A 896 21.47 -3.80 14.49
CA ASP A 896 21.19 -2.92 13.36
C ASP A 896 21.86 -3.48 12.09
N ILE A 897 21.16 -3.40 10.96
CA ILE A 897 21.64 -3.82 9.63
C ILE A 897 21.17 -2.81 8.58
N THR A 898 21.99 -2.58 7.55
CA THR A 898 21.57 -1.84 6.36
C THR A 898 21.36 -2.82 5.21
N ILE A 899 20.20 -2.74 4.57
CA ILE A 899 19.85 -3.58 3.42
C ILE A 899 19.84 -2.69 2.19
N PRO A 900 20.71 -2.92 1.20
CA PRO A 900 20.74 -2.11 -0.01
C PRO A 900 19.38 -2.06 -0.72
N GLN A 901 19.12 -0.99 -1.46
CA GLN A 901 17.93 -0.92 -2.33
C GLN A 901 17.77 -2.14 -3.24
N ASN A 902 16.53 -2.51 -3.56
CA ASN A 902 16.21 -3.62 -4.47
C ASN A 902 16.99 -4.91 -4.17
N SER A 903 17.17 -5.24 -2.89
CA SER A 903 17.99 -6.37 -2.44
C SER A 903 17.38 -7.06 -1.22
N ARG A 904 18.11 -8.02 -0.67
CA ARG A 904 17.75 -8.66 0.59
C ARG A 904 18.95 -8.77 1.53
N GLY A 905 18.66 -8.77 2.82
CA GLY A 905 19.59 -9.07 3.90
C GLY A 905 19.12 -10.27 4.71
N THR A 906 20.01 -10.79 5.56
CA THR A 906 19.67 -11.82 6.53
C THR A 906 20.47 -11.58 7.80
N VAL A 907 19.81 -11.69 8.95
CA VAL A 907 20.48 -11.71 10.25
C VAL A 907 20.36 -13.09 10.89
N HIS A 908 21.36 -13.43 11.70
CA HIS A 908 21.42 -14.68 12.44
C HIS A 908 21.23 -14.38 13.94
N PRO A 909 20.07 -14.68 14.53
CA PRO A 909 19.81 -14.37 15.94
C PRO A 909 20.86 -14.94 16.91
N THR A 910 21.51 -16.07 16.60
CA THR A 910 22.53 -16.66 17.49
C THR A 910 23.81 -15.83 17.58
N ASP A 911 24.11 -14.99 16.57
CA ASP A 911 25.26 -14.08 16.61
C ASP A 911 25.12 -13.02 17.73
N VAL A 912 23.87 -12.74 18.14
CA VAL A 912 23.53 -11.68 19.10
C VAL A 912 23.07 -12.27 20.44
N ILE A 913 22.23 -13.30 20.40
CA ILE A 913 21.65 -13.93 21.60
C ILE A 913 22.62 -14.96 22.18
N GLY A 914 23.42 -15.62 21.34
CA GLY A 914 24.21 -16.81 21.70
C GLY A 914 23.36 -18.08 21.70
N VAL A 915 23.97 -19.21 22.09
CA VAL A 915 23.32 -20.52 22.14
C VAL A 915 23.32 -21.06 23.58
N GLY A 916 22.18 -21.58 24.03
CA GLY A 916 22.07 -22.21 25.34
C GLY A 916 20.68 -22.77 25.64
N ASP A 917 20.57 -23.58 26.70
CA ASP A 917 19.37 -24.37 26.98
C ASP A 917 18.56 -23.82 28.16
N SER A 918 17.99 -22.63 27.98
CA SER A 918 17.09 -22.00 28.96
C SER A 918 16.16 -20.99 28.27
N ALA A 919 15.16 -20.48 28.99
CA ALA A 919 14.22 -19.49 28.46
C ALA A 919 14.90 -18.20 27.95
N ALA A 920 16.11 -17.87 28.41
CA ALA A 920 16.90 -16.73 27.93
C ALA A 920 17.35 -16.87 26.46
N PHE A 921 17.19 -18.05 25.85
CA PHE A 921 17.52 -18.31 24.45
C PHE A 921 16.28 -18.49 23.56
N ASP A 922 15.08 -18.47 24.14
CA ASP A 922 13.85 -18.37 23.36
C ASP A 922 13.56 -16.89 23.09
N PHE A 923 13.09 -16.57 21.88
CA PHE A 923 12.88 -15.18 21.48
C PHE A 923 11.62 -14.98 20.64
N SER A 924 11.07 -13.79 20.72
CA SER A 924 10.24 -13.17 19.67
C SER A 924 11.05 -12.02 19.05
N ALA A 925 10.68 -11.56 17.86
CA ALA A 925 11.45 -10.54 17.16
C ALA A 925 10.56 -9.43 16.58
N THR A 926 11.11 -8.21 16.57
CA THR A 926 10.59 -7.06 15.84
C THR A 926 11.64 -6.60 14.86
N VAL A 927 11.30 -6.50 13.58
CA VAL A 927 12.15 -5.99 12.51
C VAL A 927 11.59 -4.63 12.11
N GLU A 928 12.31 -3.55 12.41
CA GLU A 928 11.85 -2.18 12.23
C GLU A 928 12.75 -1.41 11.25
N SER A 929 12.15 -0.81 10.24
CA SER A 929 12.80 0.14 9.33
C SER A 929 12.89 1.52 9.98
N LEU A 930 14.09 1.92 10.37
CA LEU A 930 14.40 3.19 11.05
C LEU A 930 14.31 4.40 10.12
N ASN A 931 14.34 4.18 8.80
CA ASN A 931 14.26 5.24 7.81
C ASN A 931 13.00 5.23 6.95
N GLY A 932 11.97 4.50 7.40
CA GLY A 932 10.69 4.40 6.72
C GLY A 932 10.74 3.63 5.39
N ALA A 933 11.88 3.01 5.04
CA ALA A 933 11.96 2.15 3.88
C ALA A 933 11.01 0.95 4.03
N ALA A 934 10.22 0.69 2.99
CA ALA A 934 9.35 -0.46 2.92
C ALA A 934 10.15 -1.77 2.89
N ILE A 935 9.81 -2.69 3.79
CA ILE A 935 10.44 -4.00 3.95
C ILE A 935 9.40 -5.12 3.95
N VAL A 936 9.89 -6.34 3.75
CA VAL A 936 9.17 -7.60 4.03
C VAL A 936 10.13 -8.49 4.81
N ALA A 937 9.65 -9.23 5.80
CA ALA A 937 10.49 -10.11 6.59
C ALA A 937 9.88 -11.51 6.74
N GLU A 938 10.74 -12.52 6.65
CA GLU A 938 10.44 -13.94 6.87
C GLU A 938 11.41 -14.49 7.91
N ARG A 939 11.00 -15.52 8.67
CA ARG A 939 11.82 -16.13 9.71
C ARG A 939 11.92 -17.64 9.53
N PRO A 940 12.95 -18.11 8.79
CA PRO A 940 13.21 -19.54 8.68
C PRO A 940 13.97 -20.04 9.91
N ILE A 941 13.65 -21.25 10.35
CA ILE A 941 14.37 -21.97 11.40
C ILE A 941 14.64 -23.38 10.92
N TYR A 942 15.90 -23.80 10.96
CA TYR A 942 16.32 -25.16 10.68
C TYR A 942 16.68 -25.86 12.00
N PHE A 943 16.19 -27.07 12.24
CA PHE A 943 16.28 -27.68 13.57
C PHE A 943 16.54 -29.19 13.55
N ASN A 944 17.08 -29.70 14.66
CA ASN A 944 16.94 -31.09 15.10
C ASN A 944 16.22 -31.13 16.46
N HIS A 945 14.90 -31.01 16.43
CA HIS A 945 14.07 -30.97 17.62
C HIS A 945 14.18 -32.29 18.40
N ASN A 946 14.41 -32.18 19.72
CA ASN A 946 14.66 -33.30 20.64
C ASN A 946 15.74 -34.29 20.15
N MET A 947 16.73 -33.80 19.39
CA MET A 947 17.81 -34.59 18.76
C MET A 947 17.31 -35.73 17.86
N ALA A 948 16.03 -35.71 17.44
CA ALA A 948 15.38 -36.84 16.79
C ALA A 948 14.55 -36.46 15.55
N LEU A 949 14.05 -35.22 15.50
CA LEU A 949 13.20 -34.69 14.43
C LEU A 949 13.97 -33.59 13.69
N SER A 950 14.54 -33.93 12.55
CA SER A 950 15.17 -32.96 11.65
C SER A 950 14.11 -32.26 10.81
N GLY A 951 14.31 -30.98 10.53
CA GLY A 951 13.44 -30.23 9.64
C GLY A 951 13.80 -28.75 9.57
N GLY A 952 12.87 -27.99 9.01
CA GLY A 952 12.85 -26.54 9.12
C GLY A 952 11.50 -26.01 8.69
N HIS A 953 11.17 -24.81 9.12
CA HIS A 953 9.95 -24.11 8.76
C HIS A 953 10.27 -22.63 8.51
N ASP A 954 9.38 -21.92 7.82
CA ASP A 954 9.47 -20.47 7.61
C ASP A 954 8.10 -19.84 7.88
N VAL A 955 8.08 -18.54 8.18
CA VAL A 955 6.85 -17.80 8.43
C VAL A 955 7.01 -16.34 7.99
N MET A 956 5.96 -15.78 7.41
CA MET A 956 5.86 -14.34 7.12
C MET A 956 5.69 -13.55 8.43
N GLY A 957 6.41 -12.43 8.57
CA GLY A 957 6.24 -11.56 9.72
C GLY A 957 4.91 -10.80 9.68
N ALA A 958 4.24 -10.67 10.81
CA ALA A 958 3.03 -9.86 10.93
C ALA A 958 3.36 -8.38 10.68
N GLY A 959 2.67 -7.71 9.76
CA GLY A 959 2.89 -6.28 9.48
C GLY A 959 2.33 -5.36 10.57
N VAL A 960 1.28 -5.80 11.27
CA VAL A 960 0.65 -5.09 12.40
C VAL A 960 0.27 -6.13 13.46
N PRO A 961 0.49 -5.86 14.77
CA PRO A 961 -0.03 -6.70 15.83
C PRO A 961 -1.55 -6.65 15.90
N SER A 962 -2.18 -7.72 16.38
CA SER A 962 -3.65 -7.82 16.47
C SER A 962 -4.12 -8.03 17.92
N LEU A 963 -5.43 -7.88 18.12
CA LEU A 963 -6.13 -8.27 19.35
C LEU A 963 -6.49 -9.76 19.35
N SER A 964 -6.53 -10.40 18.18
CA SER A 964 -6.89 -11.81 18.04
C SER A 964 -6.17 -12.49 16.88
N TYR A 965 -5.86 -13.77 17.05
CA TYR A 965 -5.30 -14.65 16.03
C TYR A 965 -6.03 -15.98 16.00
N PHE A 966 -6.12 -16.58 14.82
CA PHE A 966 -6.78 -17.87 14.62
C PHE A 966 -5.89 -18.89 13.92
N PHE A 967 -6.03 -20.17 14.30
CA PHE A 967 -5.31 -21.31 13.74
C PHE A 967 -6.27 -22.46 13.43
N ALA A 968 -6.22 -23.00 12.21
CA ALA A 968 -7.12 -24.07 11.76
C ALA A 968 -6.59 -25.49 12.00
N GLU A 969 -5.28 -25.70 11.96
CA GLU A 969 -4.60 -26.95 12.26
C GLU A 969 -4.10 -26.99 13.72
N GLY A 970 -4.07 -28.21 14.26
CA GLY A 970 -3.48 -28.54 15.55
C GLY A 970 -3.79 -29.99 15.88
N THR A 971 -2.84 -30.72 16.45
CA THR A 971 -3.10 -32.05 16.99
C THR A 971 -2.16 -32.39 18.15
N CYS A 972 -2.72 -33.03 19.17
CA CYS A 972 -2.02 -33.62 20.31
C CYS A 972 -1.99 -35.17 20.20
N ARG A 973 -2.16 -35.69 18.98
CA ARG A 973 -2.04 -37.13 18.71
C ARG A 973 -0.61 -37.61 18.93
N PRO A 974 -0.41 -38.91 19.23
CA PRO A 974 0.93 -39.48 19.37
C PRO A 974 1.80 -39.19 18.14
N GLY A 975 3.01 -38.67 18.39
CA GLY A 975 3.95 -38.28 17.33
C GLY A 975 3.95 -36.79 17.00
N PHE A 976 3.05 -35.99 17.57
CA PHE A 976 3.00 -34.53 17.38
C PHE A 976 3.31 -33.79 18.68
N ASP A 977 4.07 -32.71 18.56
CA ASP A 977 4.47 -31.81 19.64
C ASP A 977 4.16 -30.35 19.23
N PRO A 978 2.91 -29.90 19.43
CA PRO A 978 2.48 -28.56 19.04
C PRO A 978 2.81 -27.51 20.12
N PHE A 979 2.98 -26.27 19.71
CA PHE A 979 3.04 -25.12 20.61
C PHE A 979 2.26 -23.93 20.04
N ILE A 980 1.91 -22.98 20.90
CA ILE A 980 1.40 -21.66 20.52
C ILE A 980 2.31 -20.62 21.16
N ALA A 981 3.08 -19.90 20.35
CA ALA A 981 3.93 -18.80 20.78
C ALA A 981 3.15 -17.50 20.71
N VAL A 982 3.20 -16.70 21.77
CA VAL A 982 2.51 -15.40 21.84
C VAL A 982 3.51 -14.35 22.33
N ALA A 983 3.72 -13.31 21.53
CA ALA A 983 4.50 -12.14 21.90
C ALA A 983 3.57 -11.01 22.34
N ASN A 984 3.85 -10.42 23.51
CA ASN A 984 3.31 -9.14 23.91
C ASN A 984 4.31 -8.05 23.52
N VAL A 985 4.02 -7.36 22.43
CA VAL A 985 4.87 -6.29 21.90
C VAL A 985 4.53 -4.92 22.50
N SER A 986 3.46 -4.87 23.31
CA SER A 986 3.01 -3.65 23.97
C SER A 986 3.77 -3.36 25.27
N SER A 987 3.60 -2.14 25.75
CA SER A 987 4.23 -1.61 26.95
C SER A 987 3.54 -1.97 28.27
N ALA A 988 2.38 -2.62 28.19
CA ALA A 988 1.62 -3.08 29.34
C ALA A 988 1.36 -4.59 29.26
N ASP A 989 0.98 -5.19 30.39
CA ASP A 989 0.68 -6.62 30.43
C ASP A 989 -0.53 -6.96 29.55
N ALA A 990 -0.40 -8.00 28.73
CA ALA A 990 -1.49 -8.53 27.92
C ALA A 990 -2.20 -9.67 28.64
N VAL A 991 -3.52 -9.61 28.74
CA VAL A 991 -4.36 -10.68 29.29
C VAL A 991 -4.90 -11.51 28.13
N VAL A 992 -4.28 -12.67 27.92
CA VAL A 992 -4.52 -13.52 26.74
C VAL A 992 -5.36 -14.74 27.11
N ARG A 993 -6.36 -15.03 26.29
CA ARG A 993 -7.16 -16.26 26.33
C ARG A 993 -6.86 -17.09 25.08
N VAL A 994 -6.51 -18.35 25.28
CA VAL A 994 -6.43 -19.35 24.21
C VAL A 994 -7.66 -20.25 24.29
N THR A 995 -8.41 -20.36 23.21
CA THR A 995 -9.57 -21.24 23.08
C THR A 995 -9.26 -22.33 22.06
N TYR A 996 -9.31 -23.59 22.48
CA TYR A 996 -9.14 -24.76 21.63
C TYR A 996 -10.51 -25.29 21.18
N LEU A 997 -10.73 -25.39 19.87
CA LEU A 997 -11.90 -26.02 19.25
C LEU A 997 -11.54 -27.46 18.88
N LEU A 998 -12.14 -28.45 19.51
CA LEU A 998 -11.74 -29.85 19.40
C LEU A 998 -12.51 -30.60 18.32
N GLY A 999 -11.90 -31.61 17.73
CA GLY A 999 -12.50 -32.44 16.69
C GLY A 999 -13.71 -33.28 17.13
N ASP A 1000 -13.95 -33.41 18.44
CA ASP A 1000 -15.16 -34.02 19.00
C ASP A 1000 -16.32 -33.02 19.19
N GLY A 1001 -16.12 -31.76 18.79
CA GLY A 1001 -17.09 -30.67 18.91
C GLY A 1001 -17.11 -29.98 20.28
N THR A 1002 -16.21 -30.35 21.20
CA THR A 1002 -16.06 -29.64 22.49
C THR A 1002 -14.99 -28.56 22.41
N SER A 1003 -14.92 -27.69 23.43
CA SER A 1003 -13.88 -26.66 23.51
C SER A 1003 -13.23 -26.60 24.89
N ARG A 1004 -12.00 -26.07 24.94
CA ARG A 1004 -11.21 -25.86 26.15
C ARG A 1004 -10.60 -24.46 26.11
N THR A 1005 -10.43 -23.84 27.27
CA THR A 1005 -9.80 -22.51 27.36
C THR A 1005 -8.67 -22.49 28.37
N GLN A 1006 -7.68 -21.64 28.09
CA GLN A 1006 -6.58 -21.32 28.99
C GLN A 1006 -6.35 -19.80 28.98
N ASP A 1007 -6.33 -19.19 30.17
CA ASP A 1007 -6.01 -17.77 30.33
C ASP A 1007 -4.57 -17.62 30.84
N MET A 1008 -3.87 -16.59 30.37
CA MET A 1008 -2.53 -16.23 30.84
C MET A 1008 -2.31 -14.71 30.81
N ILE A 1009 -1.36 -14.25 31.62
CA ILE A 1009 -0.87 -12.88 31.58
C ILE A 1009 0.52 -12.93 30.97
N ILE A 1010 0.72 -12.19 29.89
CA ILE A 1010 2.02 -12.03 29.23
C ILE A 1010 2.55 -10.66 29.61
N PRO A 1011 3.64 -10.56 30.39
CA PRO A 1011 4.19 -9.27 30.78
C PRO A 1011 4.49 -8.34 29.60
N ALA A 1012 4.50 -7.04 29.84
CA ALA A 1012 4.91 -6.04 28.85
C ALA A 1012 6.23 -6.43 28.15
N ARG A 1013 6.31 -6.24 26.83
CA ARG A 1013 7.51 -6.47 25.99
C ARG A 1013 8.16 -7.83 26.22
N SER A 1014 7.35 -8.88 26.34
CA SER A 1014 7.80 -10.24 26.61
C SER A 1014 7.06 -11.26 25.74
N ARG A 1015 7.34 -12.54 25.96
CA ARG A 1015 6.69 -13.63 25.25
C ARG A 1015 6.29 -14.75 26.19
N ALA A 1016 5.32 -15.54 25.76
CA ALA A 1016 4.97 -16.80 26.37
C ALA A 1016 4.81 -17.87 25.29
N THR A 1017 5.14 -19.12 25.62
CA THR A 1017 4.85 -20.29 24.78
C THR A 1017 3.94 -21.22 25.56
N VAL A 1018 2.87 -21.65 24.90
CA VAL A 1018 1.89 -22.60 25.42
C VAL A 1018 2.12 -23.94 24.76
N HIS A 1019 2.04 -25.01 25.54
CA HIS A 1019 2.15 -26.39 25.07
C HIS A 1019 0.77 -27.06 25.20
N PRO A 1020 -0.04 -27.12 24.13
CA PRO A 1020 -1.40 -27.68 24.15
C PRO A 1020 -1.56 -29.05 24.81
N PRO A 1021 -0.60 -30.02 24.72
CA PRO A 1021 -0.70 -31.29 25.44
C PRO A 1021 -0.79 -31.15 26.97
N ASP A 1022 -0.30 -30.06 27.56
CA ASP A 1022 -0.44 -29.80 29.01
C ASP A 1022 -1.89 -29.49 29.40
N VAL A 1023 -2.71 -29.03 28.44
CA VAL A 1023 -4.12 -28.66 28.63
C VAL A 1023 -5.06 -29.75 28.13
N LEU A 1024 -4.77 -30.28 26.94
CA LEU A 1024 -5.63 -31.21 26.22
C LEU A 1024 -5.31 -32.68 26.53
N GLY A 1025 -4.09 -32.97 27.00
CA GLY A 1025 -3.56 -34.32 27.07
C GLY A 1025 -3.09 -34.84 25.70
N THR A 1026 -2.77 -36.13 25.64
CA THR A 1026 -2.39 -36.83 24.40
C THR A 1026 -3.26 -38.06 24.20
N GLY A 1027 -3.72 -38.29 22.97
CA GLY A 1027 -4.58 -39.43 22.63
C GLY A 1027 -4.78 -39.56 21.13
N ASP A 1028 -5.09 -40.78 20.67
CA ASP A 1028 -5.30 -41.06 19.25
C ASP A 1028 -6.81 -41.04 18.89
N ASP A 1029 -7.45 -39.90 19.12
CA ASP A 1029 -8.87 -39.67 18.86
C ASP A 1029 -9.16 -38.22 18.48
N ALA A 1030 -10.40 -37.94 18.05
CA ALA A 1030 -10.80 -36.62 17.56
C ALA A 1030 -10.79 -35.53 18.64
N ALA A 1031 -10.83 -35.88 19.94
CA ALA A 1031 -10.75 -34.89 21.02
C ALA A 1031 -9.34 -34.30 21.18
N HIS A 1032 -8.35 -34.88 20.50
CA HIS A 1032 -6.96 -34.41 20.50
C HIS A 1032 -6.57 -33.71 19.20
N ASP A 1033 -7.46 -33.63 18.21
CA ASP A 1033 -7.29 -32.67 17.10
C ASP A 1033 -7.91 -31.34 17.51
N PHE A 1034 -7.22 -30.24 17.26
CA PHE A 1034 -7.66 -28.92 17.67
C PHE A 1034 -7.47 -27.86 16.58
N SER A 1035 -8.27 -26.81 16.68
CA SER A 1035 -8.02 -25.49 16.13
C SER A 1035 -7.93 -24.52 17.31
N ALA A 1036 -7.34 -23.34 17.14
CA ALA A 1036 -7.12 -22.42 18.26
C ALA A 1036 -7.47 -20.98 17.91
N THR A 1037 -8.05 -20.27 18.87
CA THR A 1037 -8.15 -18.80 18.88
C THR A 1037 -7.31 -18.25 20.02
N VAL A 1038 -6.53 -17.21 19.77
CA VAL A 1038 -5.73 -16.49 20.77
C VAL A 1038 -6.23 -15.06 20.83
N GLU A 1039 -6.79 -14.62 21.96
CA GLU A 1039 -7.43 -13.30 22.10
C GLU A 1039 -6.81 -12.51 23.26
N CYS A 1040 -6.47 -11.25 23.02
CA CYS A 1040 -6.15 -10.29 24.06
C CYS A 1040 -7.43 -9.60 24.57
N THR A 1041 -7.75 -9.82 25.84
CA THR A 1041 -9.04 -9.38 26.44
C THR A 1041 -8.99 -8.00 27.07
N ASN A 1042 -7.80 -7.41 27.22
CA ASN A 1042 -7.60 -6.06 27.77
C ASN A 1042 -7.10 -5.03 26.75
N GLY A 1043 -7.17 -5.34 25.45
CA GLY A 1043 -6.90 -4.39 24.37
C GLY A 1043 -5.42 -4.16 24.06
N MET A 1044 -4.53 -5.03 24.52
CA MET A 1044 -3.09 -4.95 24.21
C MET A 1044 -2.75 -5.70 22.92
N ALA A 1045 -1.81 -5.13 22.16
CA ALA A 1045 -1.27 -5.73 20.95
C ALA A 1045 -0.51 -7.04 21.27
N ILE A 1046 -0.92 -8.12 20.60
CA ILE A 1046 -0.21 -9.40 20.64
C ILE A 1046 0.17 -9.83 19.22
N VAL A 1047 1.05 -10.82 19.12
CA VAL A 1047 1.38 -11.56 17.89
C VAL A 1047 1.40 -13.03 18.26
N ALA A 1048 0.80 -13.90 17.44
CA ALA A 1048 0.76 -15.33 17.73
C ALA A 1048 1.18 -16.19 16.53
N GLU A 1049 1.98 -17.21 16.80
CA GLU A 1049 2.43 -18.21 15.84
C GLU A 1049 2.27 -19.63 16.42
N ARG A 1050 2.08 -20.62 15.54
CA ARG A 1050 1.91 -22.02 15.94
C ARG A 1050 2.97 -22.89 15.29
N PRO A 1051 4.08 -23.22 15.98
CA PRO A 1051 4.97 -24.28 15.55
C PRO A 1051 4.43 -25.67 15.93
N ILE A 1052 4.65 -26.67 15.08
CA ILE A 1052 4.41 -28.08 15.39
C ILE A 1052 5.61 -28.88 14.96
N TYR A 1053 6.14 -29.74 15.83
CA TYR A 1053 7.16 -30.73 15.49
C TYR A 1053 6.54 -32.13 15.47
N PHE A 1054 6.93 -32.98 14.52
CA PHE A 1054 6.25 -34.27 14.36
C PHE A 1054 7.12 -35.41 13.83
N ASP A 1055 6.70 -36.64 14.17
CA ASP A 1055 6.99 -37.89 13.46
C ASP A 1055 5.66 -38.46 12.94
N TYR A 1056 5.33 -38.11 11.70
CA TYR A 1056 4.12 -38.55 11.03
C TYR A 1056 4.42 -39.78 10.17
N ARG A 1057 4.13 -40.97 10.73
CA ARG A 1057 4.31 -42.26 10.02
C ARG A 1057 5.74 -42.46 9.48
N GLY A 1058 6.76 -41.95 10.19
CA GLY A 1058 8.15 -41.98 9.77
C GLY A 1058 8.63 -40.74 9.00
N LEU A 1059 7.71 -39.86 8.59
CA LEU A 1059 8.03 -38.54 8.04
C LEU A 1059 8.25 -37.57 9.20
N LYS A 1060 9.51 -37.16 9.39
CA LYS A 1060 9.90 -36.27 10.48
C LYS A 1060 10.01 -34.86 9.96
N GLY A 1061 9.60 -33.89 10.77
CA GLY A 1061 9.68 -32.49 10.38
C GLY A 1061 9.05 -31.58 11.41
N GLY A 1062 8.71 -30.38 10.95
CA GLY A 1062 7.93 -29.43 11.71
C GLY A 1062 7.46 -28.27 10.84
N THR A 1063 6.38 -27.64 11.25
CA THR A 1063 5.73 -26.52 10.56
C THR A 1063 5.65 -25.33 11.50
N CYS A 1064 5.42 -24.13 10.95
CA CYS A 1064 5.04 -22.95 11.71
C CYS A 1064 4.17 -22.07 10.83
N VAL A 1065 3.12 -21.49 11.41
CA VAL A 1065 2.28 -20.49 10.73
C VAL A 1065 2.07 -19.28 11.62
N LEU A 1066 1.95 -18.11 11.00
CA LEU A 1066 1.40 -16.90 11.61
C LEU A 1066 -0.12 -17.06 11.66
N GLY A 1067 -0.73 -16.78 12.81
CA GLY A 1067 -2.18 -16.84 12.91
C GLY A 1067 -2.84 -15.82 11.98
N HIS A 1068 -4.08 -16.11 11.57
CA HIS A 1068 -4.85 -15.18 10.74
C HIS A 1068 -5.45 -14.03 11.54
#